data_AF-A0A2I3TLG6-F1
#
_entry.id   AF-A0A2I3TLG6-F1
#
_cell.length_a   1.000
_cell.length_b   1.000
_cell.length_c   1.000
_cell.angle_alpha   90.00
_cell.angle_beta   90.00
_cell.angle_gamma   90.00
#
_symmetry.space_group_name_H-M   'P 1'
#
loop_
_entity.id
_entity.type
_entity.pdbx_description
1 polymer ?
#
loop_
_entity_poly.entity_id
_entity_poly.type
_entity_poly.pdbx_seq_one_letter_code
_entity_poly.pdbx_strand_id
1 'polypeptide(L)'
;MALQVELVPTGEIIRVVHPHRPCKLALGSDGVRVTMESALTARDRVGVQDFVLLENFTSEAAFIENLRRRFRENLIYTYIGPVLVSVNPYRDLQIYSRQHMERYRGVSFYEVPPHLFAVADTVYRALRTERRDQAVMISGESGAGKTEATKRLLQFYAETCPAPERGGAVRDRLLQSNPVLEAFGNAKTLRNDNSSRFGKYMDVQFDFKGAPVGGHILSYLLEKSRVVHQNHGERNFHIFYQLLEGGEEETLRRLGLERNPQSYLYLVKGQCAKVSSINDKSDWKVVRKALTVIDFTEDEVEDLLSIVASVLHLGNIHFAADEESNAQVTTENQLKYLTRLLSVEGSTLREALTHRKIIAKGEELLSPLNLEQAAYARDALAKAVYSRTFTWLVGKINRSLASKDAESPSWRSTTVLGLLDIYGFEVFQHNSFEQFCINYCNEKLQQLFIELTLKSEQEEYEAEGIAWEPVQYFNNKIICDLVEEKFKGIISILDEECLRPGEATDLTFLEKLEDTVKHHPHFLTHKLADQRTRKSLGRGEFRLLHYAGEVTYSVTGFLDKNNDLLFRNLKETMCSSKNPIMSQCFDRSELSDKKRPETVATQFKMSLLQLVEILQSKEPAYVRCIKPNDAKQPGRFDEVLIRHQVKYLGLMENLRVRRAGFAYRRKYEAFLQRYKSLCPETWPTWAGRPQDGVAVLVRHLGYKPEEYKMGRTKIFIRFPKTLFATEDALEVRRQSLATKIQASWRGFHWRQKFLRVKRSAICIQSWWRGTLGRRKAAKRKWAAQTIRRLIRGFILRHAPRCPENAFFLDHVRTSFLLNLRRQLPRNVLDTSWPTPPPALREASELLRELCIKNMVWKYCRSISPEWKQQLQQKAVASEIFKGKKDNYPQSVPRLFISTRLGTDEISPRVLQALGSEPIQYAVPVVKYDRKGYKPRSRQLLLTPNAVVIVEDAKVKQRIDYANLTGISVSSLSDSLFVLHVQRADNKQKGDVVLQSDHVIETLTKTALSADRVNSININQGSITFAGGPGRDGTIDFTPGSELLITKAKNGHLAVVAPRLNSR
;
A
#
# COMPACT_ATOMS: atom_id res chain seq x y z
N MET A 1 -38.78 16.16 15.45
CA MET A 1 -39.20 16.58 14.11
C MET A 1 -39.11 15.39 13.17
N ALA A 2 -40.07 15.32 12.26
CA ALA A 2 -40.41 14.16 11.45
C ALA A 2 -39.25 13.66 10.57
N LEU A 3 -39.14 12.33 10.46
CA LEU A 3 -38.37 11.64 9.44
C LEU A 3 -39.19 11.64 8.15
N GLN A 4 -38.70 12.30 7.10
CA GLN A 4 -39.09 12.00 5.73
C GLN A 4 -37.99 11.17 5.08
N VAL A 5 -38.42 10.04 4.51
CA VAL A 5 -37.61 9.10 3.74
C VAL A 5 -37.91 9.36 2.26
N GLU A 6 -36.87 9.63 1.47
CA GLU A 6 -36.92 9.47 0.02
C GLU A 6 -35.98 8.34 -0.40
N LEU A 7 -36.53 7.38 -1.15
CA LEU A 7 -35.81 6.31 -1.81
C LEU A 7 -35.48 6.77 -3.24
N VAL A 8 -34.19 6.78 -3.60
CA VAL A 8 -33.76 6.90 -5.00
C VAL A 8 -33.07 5.60 -5.43
N PRO A 9 -33.45 4.99 -6.57
CA PRO A 9 -32.99 3.67 -6.99
C PRO A 9 -31.92 3.77 -8.08
N THR A 10 -30.65 3.58 -7.74
CA THR A 10 -29.62 3.17 -8.71
C THR A 10 -28.51 2.44 -7.98
N GLY A 11 -28.39 1.14 -8.26
CA GLY A 11 -27.37 0.29 -7.68
C GLY A 11 -26.01 0.61 -8.25
N GLU A 12 -25.16 1.26 -7.45
CA GLU A 12 -23.70 1.24 -7.55
C GLU A 12 -23.12 1.59 -6.17
N ILE A 13 -22.18 0.78 -5.69
CA ILE A 13 -21.59 0.92 -4.35
C ILE A 13 -20.47 1.95 -4.41
N ILE A 14 -20.76 3.18 -3.98
CA ILE A 14 -19.74 4.19 -3.65
C ILE A 14 -19.76 4.36 -2.12
N ARG A 15 -18.69 3.92 -1.44
CA ARG A 15 -18.45 4.22 -0.03
C ARG A 15 -18.04 5.70 0.10
N VAL A 16 -18.95 6.55 0.57
CA VAL A 16 -18.61 7.88 1.11
C VAL A 16 -18.83 7.88 2.63
N VAL A 17 -17.74 8.18 3.34
CA VAL A 17 -17.62 8.27 4.80
C VAL A 17 -18.01 9.70 5.23
N HIS A 18 -18.89 9.84 6.23
CA HIS A 18 -19.24 11.13 6.82
C HIS A 18 -18.05 11.78 7.56
N PRO A 19 -17.98 13.13 7.62
CA PRO A 19 -16.84 13.86 8.17
C PRO A 19 -17.02 14.12 9.67
N HIS A 20 -16.20 13.47 10.49
CA HIS A 20 -15.79 14.04 11.77
C HIS A 20 -14.28 14.30 11.74
N ARG A 21 -13.95 15.58 11.95
CA ARG A 21 -12.62 16.20 11.92
C ARG A 21 -11.50 15.31 12.49
N PRO A 22 -10.41 15.11 11.73
CA PRO A 22 -9.08 14.93 12.28
C PRO A 22 -8.22 16.18 12.01
N CYS A 23 -7.43 16.57 13.02
CA CYS A 23 -6.31 17.48 12.86
C CYS A 23 -5.42 17.03 11.68
N LYS A 24 -5.06 17.98 10.82
CA LYS A 24 -4.12 17.80 9.71
C LYS A 24 -2.76 17.33 10.25
N LEU A 25 -2.49 16.02 10.13
CA LEU A 25 -1.13 15.50 10.01
C LEU A 25 -0.78 15.52 8.53
N ALA A 26 0.26 16.27 8.18
CA ALA A 26 0.80 16.33 6.84
C ALA A 26 1.21 14.91 6.39
N LEU A 27 0.64 14.48 5.26
CA LEU A 27 1.09 13.33 4.49
C LEU A 27 2.50 13.62 3.98
N GLY A 28 3.50 13.21 4.76
CA GLY A 28 4.85 12.98 4.27
C GLY A 28 4.91 11.62 3.60
N SER A 29 5.42 11.58 2.37
CA SER A 29 5.71 10.39 1.59
C SER A 29 6.44 9.32 2.42
N ASP A 30 5.79 8.17 2.59
CA ASP A 30 6.33 6.88 3.05
C ASP A 30 7.33 6.91 4.21
N GLY A 31 6.86 7.40 5.36
CA GLY A 31 7.48 7.17 6.66
C GLY A 31 7.16 5.78 7.22
N VAL A 32 7.75 4.71 6.65
CA VAL A 32 7.84 3.43 7.37
C VAL A 32 8.69 3.66 8.62
N ARG A 33 8.20 3.22 9.79
CA ARG A 33 9.06 3.03 10.98
C ARG A 33 10.12 1.99 10.62
N VAL A 34 11.22 2.43 10.04
CA VAL A 34 12.41 1.58 9.83
C VAL A 34 13.11 1.46 11.18
N THR A 35 12.62 0.55 12.03
CA THR A 35 13.49 -0.11 13.02
C THR A 35 14.46 -1.00 12.23
N MET A 36 15.57 -1.44 12.84
CA MET A 36 16.50 -2.43 12.24
C MET A 36 15.77 -3.64 11.62
N GLU A 37 14.56 -3.90 12.10
CA GLU A 37 13.61 -4.96 11.74
C GLU A 37 12.98 -4.82 10.34
N SER A 38 12.95 -3.63 9.73
CA SER A 38 12.49 -3.45 8.34
C SER A 38 13.62 -3.54 7.32
N ALA A 39 14.87 -3.64 7.77
CA ALA A 39 16.06 -3.57 6.90
C ALA A 39 16.57 -4.93 6.42
N LEU A 40 16.17 -6.02 7.07
CA LEU A 40 16.65 -7.36 6.75
C LEU A 40 15.94 -7.96 5.52
N THR A 41 14.64 -7.71 5.36
CA THR A 41 13.88 -8.03 4.12
C THR A 41 14.30 -7.20 2.92
N ALA A 42 14.92 -6.03 3.17
CA ALA A 42 15.47 -5.18 2.14
C ALA A 42 16.94 -5.50 1.82
N ARG A 43 17.59 -6.47 2.49
CA ARG A 43 19.04 -6.76 2.35
C ARG A 43 19.45 -7.04 0.91
N ASP A 44 18.71 -7.87 0.19
CA ASP A 44 19.03 -8.21 -1.21
C ASP A 44 18.89 -7.01 -2.14
N ARG A 45 17.95 -6.10 -1.85
CA ARG A 45 17.66 -4.91 -2.65
C ARG A 45 18.54 -3.70 -2.30
N VAL A 46 18.82 -3.50 -1.02
CA VAL A 46 19.36 -2.25 -0.45
C VAL A 46 20.78 -2.42 0.11
N GLY A 47 21.20 -3.63 0.49
CA GLY A 47 22.52 -3.92 1.07
C GLY A 47 22.56 -3.88 2.61
N VAL A 48 23.71 -4.25 3.18
CA VAL A 48 23.94 -4.30 4.65
C VAL A 48 24.22 -2.92 5.24
N GLN A 49 23.66 -2.65 6.42
CA GLN A 49 23.82 -1.39 7.14
C GLN A 49 25.18 -1.26 7.86
N ASP A 50 25.80 -2.40 8.19
CA ASP A 50 27.13 -2.49 8.80
C ASP A 50 27.99 -3.46 7.96
N PHE A 51 29.14 -2.98 7.51
CA PHE A 51 30.11 -3.75 6.73
C PHE A 51 30.68 -4.94 7.49
N VAL A 52 30.71 -4.90 8.83
CA VAL A 52 31.14 -6.06 9.65
C VAL A 52 30.26 -7.28 9.34
N LEU A 53 29.01 -7.05 8.95
CA LEU A 53 28.03 -8.07 8.58
C LEU A 53 28.06 -8.48 7.11
N LEU A 54 28.97 -7.94 6.29
CA LEU A 54 29.13 -8.34 4.89
C LEU A 54 29.53 -9.83 4.82
N GLU A 55 29.30 -10.60 3.74
CA GLU A 55 29.75 -12.01 3.72
C GLU A 55 31.22 -12.12 3.30
N ASN A 56 31.55 -11.54 2.14
CA ASN A 56 32.89 -11.55 1.54
C ASN A 56 33.73 -10.33 1.95
N PHE A 57 34.05 -10.15 3.23
CA PHE A 57 34.81 -9.00 3.74
C PHE A 57 36.23 -8.84 3.17
N THR A 58 36.80 -9.89 2.60
CA THR A 58 38.10 -9.82 1.92
C THR A 58 37.99 -9.24 0.52
N SER A 59 36.79 -9.25 -0.07
CA SER A 59 36.53 -8.77 -1.42
C SER A 59 36.19 -7.29 -1.42
N GLU A 60 37.07 -6.49 -2.01
CA GLU A 60 36.85 -5.07 -2.25
C GLU A 60 35.64 -4.81 -3.17
N ALA A 61 35.40 -5.69 -4.15
CA ALA A 61 34.25 -5.59 -5.05
C ALA A 61 32.91 -5.69 -4.29
N ALA A 62 32.81 -6.61 -3.33
CA ALA A 62 31.60 -6.76 -2.52
C ALA A 62 31.35 -5.55 -1.61
N PHE A 63 32.41 -4.92 -1.11
CA PHE A 63 32.34 -3.68 -0.32
C PHE A 63 31.75 -2.53 -1.14
N ILE A 64 32.28 -2.32 -2.35
CA ILE A 64 31.86 -1.24 -3.24
C ILE A 64 30.44 -1.48 -3.76
N GLU A 65 30.08 -2.72 -4.09
CA GLU A 65 28.72 -3.07 -4.51
C GLU A 65 27.69 -2.78 -3.40
N ASN A 66 28.03 -3.01 -2.14
CA ASN A 66 27.17 -2.64 -1.02
C ASN A 66 26.96 -1.12 -0.94
N LEU A 67 28.03 -0.31 -1.06
CA LEU A 67 27.91 1.15 -1.14
C LEU A 67 27.02 1.58 -2.32
N ARG A 68 27.18 0.94 -3.48
CA ARG A 68 26.42 1.24 -4.69
C ARG A 68 24.93 0.97 -4.53
N ARG A 69 24.55 -0.19 -3.97
CA ARG A 69 23.14 -0.53 -3.71
C ARG A 69 22.48 0.46 -2.75
N ARG A 70 23.16 0.79 -1.65
CA ARG A 70 22.67 1.75 -0.65
C ARG A 70 22.54 3.15 -1.21
N PHE A 71 23.55 3.62 -1.95
CA PHE A 71 23.56 4.94 -2.57
C PHE A 71 22.42 5.11 -3.59
N ARG A 72 22.11 4.06 -4.37
CA ARG A 72 20.99 4.06 -5.32
C ARG A 72 19.64 4.32 -4.64
N GLU A 73 19.48 3.82 -3.42
CA GLU A 73 18.26 3.97 -2.59
C GLU A 73 18.34 5.20 -1.65
N ASN A 74 19.27 6.14 -1.89
CA ASN A 74 19.50 7.36 -1.09
C ASN A 74 19.95 7.13 0.35
N LEU A 75 20.49 5.96 0.65
CA LEU A 75 21.10 5.65 1.93
C LEU A 75 22.58 5.94 1.87
N ILE A 76 22.96 7.17 2.25
CA ILE A 76 24.34 7.65 2.17
C ILE A 76 25.25 7.20 3.31
N TYR A 77 24.66 6.71 4.40
CA TYR A 77 25.35 6.35 5.63
C TYR A 77 25.45 4.83 5.78
N THR A 78 26.62 4.32 6.16
CA THR A 78 26.86 2.87 6.40
C THR A 78 27.89 2.71 7.52
N TYR A 79 27.72 1.75 8.41
CA TYR A 79 28.66 1.51 9.51
C TYR A 79 29.79 0.54 9.15
N ILE A 80 30.92 0.66 9.84
CA ILE A 80 31.93 -0.38 10.03
C ILE A 80 32.14 -0.48 11.55
N GLY A 81 31.30 -1.25 12.23
CA GLY A 81 31.21 -1.19 13.70
C GLY A 81 30.91 0.24 14.17
N PRO A 82 31.74 0.88 15.03
CA PRO A 82 31.50 2.25 15.48
C PRO A 82 31.90 3.33 14.47
N VAL A 83 32.58 2.99 13.36
CA VAL A 83 32.99 3.94 12.32
C VAL A 83 31.82 4.18 11.37
N LEU A 84 31.56 5.44 11.02
CA LEU A 84 30.51 5.81 10.06
C LEU A 84 31.12 6.18 8.71
N VAL A 85 30.70 5.50 7.65
CA VAL A 85 30.98 5.85 6.25
C VAL A 85 29.84 6.74 5.72
N SER A 86 30.20 7.88 5.10
CA SER A 86 29.27 8.86 4.54
C SER A 86 29.59 9.12 3.07
N VAL A 87 28.66 8.83 2.15
CA VAL A 87 28.83 9.07 0.71
C VAL A 87 28.10 10.36 0.31
N ASN A 88 28.80 11.35 -0.26
CA ASN A 88 28.19 12.64 -0.58
C ASN A 88 27.04 12.50 -1.62
N PRO A 89 25.79 12.87 -1.30
CA PRO A 89 24.67 12.72 -2.24
C PRO A 89 24.65 13.76 -3.38
N TYR A 90 25.38 14.87 -3.28
CA TYR A 90 25.26 16.05 -4.15
C TYR A 90 23.83 16.62 -4.29
N ARG A 91 22.95 16.30 -3.33
CA ARG A 91 21.59 16.84 -3.22
C ARG A 91 21.12 16.82 -1.77
N ASP A 92 20.15 17.65 -1.44
CA ASP A 92 19.49 17.59 -0.14
C ASP A 92 18.53 16.39 -0.07
N LEU A 93 18.66 15.59 0.99
CA LEU A 93 17.84 14.40 1.25
C LEU A 93 16.80 14.61 2.36
N GLN A 94 16.71 15.82 2.95
CA GLN A 94 15.79 16.14 4.07
C GLN A 94 15.96 15.24 5.32
N ILE A 95 17.13 14.63 5.49
CA ILE A 95 17.48 13.73 6.61
C ILE A 95 18.02 14.46 7.86
N TYR A 96 18.21 15.78 7.77
CA TYR A 96 18.74 16.62 8.84
C TYR A 96 17.67 17.49 9.52
N SER A 97 16.39 17.13 9.39
CA SER A 97 15.31 17.87 10.03
C SER A 97 15.29 17.65 11.55
N ARG A 98 14.69 18.59 12.29
CA ARG A 98 14.52 18.48 13.75
C ARG A 98 13.83 17.18 14.18
N GLN A 99 12.83 16.73 13.42
CA GLN A 99 12.16 15.45 13.65
C GLN A 99 13.11 14.25 13.56
N HIS A 100 14.08 14.30 12.64
CA HIS A 100 15.14 13.29 12.58
C HIS A 100 16.05 13.38 13.79
N MET A 101 16.47 14.57 14.22
CA MET A 101 17.31 14.71 15.42
C MET A 101 16.65 14.11 16.66
N GLU A 102 15.35 14.36 16.86
CA GLU A 102 14.57 13.78 17.97
C GLU A 102 14.49 12.24 17.89
N ARG A 103 14.44 11.66 16.69
CA ARG A 103 14.45 10.21 16.49
C ARG A 103 15.76 9.54 16.93
N TYR A 104 16.90 10.23 16.77
CA TYR A 104 18.22 9.70 17.12
C TYR A 104 18.63 10.01 18.58
N ARG A 105 17.88 10.89 19.26
CA ARG A 105 18.20 11.34 20.62
C ARG A 105 17.92 10.25 21.66
N GLY A 106 18.93 9.92 22.46
CA GLY A 106 18.81 8.97 23.58
C GLY A 106 18.59 7.51 23.15
N VAL A 107 18.89 7.19 21.89
CA VAL A 107 18.70 5.86 21.32
C VAL A 107 20.06 5.20 21.12
N SER A 108 20.14 3.88 21.36
CA SER A 108 21.42 3.18 21.22
C SER A 108 21.84 3.09 19.75
N PHE A 109 23.15 3.13 19.49
CA PHE A 109 23.77 3.17 18.16
C PHE A 109 23.25 2.10 17.17
N TYR A 110 22.90 0.91 17.67
CA TYR A 110 22.43 -0.24 16.87
C TYR A 110 20.90 -0.37 16.76
N GLU A 111 20.13 0.50 17.42
CA GLU A 111 18.65 0.44 17.40
C GLU A 111 18.05 1.24 16.24
N VAL A 112 18.85 2.14 15.66
CA VAL A 112 18.49 3.05 14.58
C VAL A 112 19.36 2.80 13.34
N PRO A 113 18.84 3.11 12.13
CA PRO A 113 19.63 3.01 10.90
C PRO A 113 20.90 3.86 10.94
N PRO A 114 21.92 3.53 10.12
CA PRO A 114 23.15 4.32 10.08
C PRO A 114 22.91 5.79 9.80
N HIS A 115 23.41 6.66 10.67
CA HIS A 115 23.28 8.10 10.53
C HIS A 115 24.33 8.86 11.34
N LEU A 116 24.68 10.05 10.88
CA LEU A 116 25.60 10.95 11.59
C LEU A 116 25.13 11.31 13.00
N PHE A 117 23.82 11.49 13.18
CA PHE A 117 23.22 11.80 14.49
C PHE A 117 23.31 10.65 15.49
N ALA A 118 23.42 9.40 15.05
CA ALA A 118 23.65 8.27 15.96
C ALA A 118 25.07 8.32 16.56
N VAL A 119 26.07 8.70 15.76
CA VAL A 119 27.43 8.98 16.25
C VAL A 119 27.39 10.17 17.21
N ALA A 120 26.69 11.25 16.83
CA ALA A 120 26.58 12.45 17.64
C ALA A 120 25.97 12.17 19.03
N ASP A 121 24.84 11.46 19.09
CA ASP A 121 24.17 11.09 20.35
C ASP A 121 25.04 10.16 21.21
N THR A 122 25.74 9.20 20.59
CA THR A 122 26.64 8.28 21.31
C THR A 122 27.77 9.04 21.98
N VAL A 123 28.43 9.95 21.25
CA VAL A 123 29.47 10.83 21.76
C VAL A 123 28.94 11.73 22.88
N TYR A 124 27.77 12.34 22.70
CA TYR A 124 27.18 13.21 23.72
C TYR A 124 26.79 12.46 25.00
N ARG A 125 26.27 11.23 24.88
CA ARG A 125 25.99 10.38 26.04
C ARG A 125 27.26 9.98 26.78
N ALA A 126 28.34 9.64 26.07
CA ALA A 126 29.63 9.34 26.71
C ALA A 126 30.17 10.54 27.48
N LEU A 127 30.14 11.75 26.88
CA LEU A 127 30.49 13.00 27.57
C LEU A 127 29.66 13.22 28.84
N ARG A 128 28.34 13.09 28.75
CA ARG A 128 27.42 13.42 29.85
C ARG A 128 27.37 12.37 30.95
N THR A 129 27.37 11.09 30.59
CA THR A 129 27.14 9.98 31.53
C THR A 129 28.46 9.42 32.07
N GLU A 130 29.47 9.28 31.22
CA GLU A 130 30.75 8.65 31.58
C GLU A 130 31.80 9.69 31.97
N ARG A 131 31.54 10.99 31.72
CA ARG A 131 32.46 12.11 31.96
C ARG A 131 33.82 11.92 31.30
N ARG A 132 33.82 11.32 30.11
CA ARG A 132 35.01 11.08 29.29
C ARG A 132 35.07 12.07 28.15
N ASP A 133 36.23 12.66 27.94
CA ASP A 133 36.48 13.52 26.78
C ASP A 133 36.41 12.68 25.49
N GLN A 134 35.81 13.26 24.46
CA GLN A 134 35.54 12.57 23.19
C GLN A 134 36.14 13.36 22.04
N ALA A 135 36.53 12.69 20.96
CA ALA A 135 37.02 13.32 19.74
C ALA A 135 36.37 12.70 18.50
N VAL A 136 35.68 13.49 17.68
CA VAL A 136 35.16 13.04 16.38
C VAL A 136 36.14 13.39 15.28
N MET A 137 36.75 12.37 14.66
CA MET A 137 37.65 12.51 13.54
C MET A 137 36.91 12.34 12.22
N ILE A 138 36.89 13.39 11.41
CA ILE A 138 36.22 13.42 10.11
C ILE A 138 37.28 13.49 9.02
N SER A 139 37.32 12.48 8.15
CA SER A 139 38.32 12.34 7.10
C SER A 139 37.67 11.96 5.77
N GLY A 140 38.37 12.21 4.66
CA GLY A 140 37.81 12.07 3.31
C GLY A 140 38.53 12.97 2.31
N GLU A 141 38.43 12.64 1.02
CA GLU A 141 38.96 13.48 -0.04
C GLU A 141 38.34 14.89 -0.04
N SER A 142 38.98 15.84 -0.71
CA SER A 142 38.39 17.16 -0.91
C SER A 142 37.07 17.05 -1.70
N GLY A 143 36.00 17.68 -1.21
CA GLY A 143 34.66 17.58 -1.77
C GLY A 143 33.83 16.36 -1.33
N ALA A 144 34.35 15.50 -0.43
CA ALA A 144 33.62 14.35 0.09
C ALA A 144 32.52 14.71 1.13
N GLY A 145 32.44 15.98 1.58
CA GLY A 145 31.41 16.44 2.51
C GLY A 145 31.83 16.52 4.00
N LYS A 146 33.13 16.57 4.29
CA LYS A 146 33.66 16.67 5.67
C LYS A 146 33.10 17.86 6.44
N THR A 147 33.24 19.06 5.88
CA THR A 147 32.78 20.32 6.49
C THR A 147 31.27 20.33 6.72
N GLU A 148 30.49 19.74 5.81
CA GLU A 148 29.04 19.57 5.98
C GLU A 148 28.75 18.60 7.13
N ALA A 149 29.47 17.49 7.26
CA ALA A 149 29.33 16.59 8.41
C ALA A 149 29.66 17.30 9.73
N THR A 150 30.76 18.07 9.81
CA THR A 150 31.12 18.89 10.98
C THR A 150 30.00 19.86 11.34
N LYS A 151 29.45 20.55 10.35
CA LYS A 151 28.34 21.49 10.53
C LYS A 151 27.07 20.80 11.07
N ARG A 152 26.73 19.62 10.55
CA ARG A 152 25.55 18.86 11.01
C ARG A 152 25.74 18.28 12.41
N LEU A 153 26.95 17.89 12.80
CA LEU A 153 27.27 17.49 14.18
C LEU A 153 27.07 18.68 15.13
N LEU A 154 27.66 19.83 14.83
CA LEU A 154 27.49 21.05 15.62
C LEU A 154 26.02 21.48 15.70
N GLN A 155 25.27 21.38 14.61
CA GLN A 155 23.83 21.66 14.59
C GLN A 155 23.06 20.70 15.52
N PHE A 156 23.38 19.40 15.50
CA PHE A 156 22.77 18.42 16.38
C PHE A 156 23.01 18.76 17.86
N TYR A 157 24.24 19.09 18.24
CA TYR A 157 24.54 19.51 19.61
C TYR A 157 23.85 20.83 19.97
N ALA A 158 23.81 21.79 19.04
CA ALA A 158 23.13 23.07 19.24
C ALA A 158 21.62 22.94 19.52
N GLU A 159 20.95 21.95 18.91
CA GLU A 159 19.51 21.71 19.07
C GLU A 159 19.16 20.72 20.20
N THR A 160 20.04 19.75 20.51
CA THR A 160 19.73 18.68 21.48
C THR A 160 20.27 18.91 22.89
N CYS A 161 21.33 19.71 23.03
CA CYS A 161 21.89 20.08 24.33
C CYS A 161 20.95 21.06 25.07
N PRO A 162 20.90 21.00 26.41
CA PRO A 162 20.17 21.98 27.20
C PRO A 162 20.71 23.39 26.96
N ALA A 163 19.81 24.37 26.83
CA ALA A 163 20.18 25.77 26.69
C ALA A 163 20.74 26.28 28.03
N PRO A 164 21.97 26.82 28.08
CA PRO A 164 22.49 27.46 29.28
C PRO A 164 21.70 28.74 29.61
N GLU A 165 21.40 28.98 30.89
CA GLU A 165 20.62 30.15 31.39
C GLU A 165 21.23 31.51 30.99
N ARG A 166 22.50 31.56 30.58
CA ARG A 166 23.22 32.76 30.10
C ARG A 166 24.12 32.53 28.86
N GLY A 167 24.09 31.35 28.21
CA GLY A 167 25.12 30.92 27.24
C GLY A 167 24.66 30.71 25.79
N GLY A 168 23.47 31.20 25.39
CA GLY A 168 22.99 31.08 24.00
C GLY A 168 23.96 31.67 22.96
N ALA A 169 24.80 32.64 23.37
CA ALA A 169 25.78 33.29 22.51
C ALA A 169 26.96 32.39 22.09
N VAL A 170 27.45 31.48 22.96
CA VAL A 170 28.62 30.64 22.64
C VAL A 170 28.29 29.64 21.55
N ARG A 171 27.09 29.05 21.59
CA ARG A 171 26.56 28.15 20.55
C ARG A 171 26.52 28.84 19.19
N ASP A 172 25.96 30.04 19.14
CA ASP A 172 25.79 30.77 17.89
C ASP A 172 27.16 31.24 17.36
N ARG A 173 28.09 31.66 18.23
CA ARG A 173 29.48 32.00 17.88
C ARG A 173 30.26 30.82 17.29
N LEU A 174 30.15 29.61 17.86
CA LEU A 174 30.77 28.41 17.32
C LEU A 174 30.30 28.14 15.89
N LEU A 175 28.98 28.23 15.64
CA LEU A 175 28.41 28.02 14.30
C LEU A 175 28.82 29.13 13.31
N GLN A 176 28.83 30.40 13.75
CA GLN A 176 29.21 31.54 12.91
C GLN A 176 30.72 31.68 12.67
N SER A 177 31.56 31.00 13.46
CA SER A 177 33.01 30.98 13.22
C SER A 177 33.40 30.33 11.88
N ASN A 178 32.61 29.34 11.41
CA ASN A 178 32.91 28.60 10.18
C ASN A 178 32.92 29.49 8.93
N PRO A 179 31.89 30.31 8.62
CA PRO A 179 31.94 31.23 7.48
C PRO A 179 33.20 32.11 7.43
N VAL A 180 33.66 32.61 8.58
CA VAL A 180 34.86 33.45 8.65
C VAL A 180 36.11 32.63 8.35
N LEU A 181 36.26 31.45 8.97
CA LEU A 181 37.39 30.57 8.70
C LEU A 181 37.40 30.04 7.27
N GLU A 182 36.23 29.78 6.67
CA GLU A 182 36.12 29.38 5.27
C GLU A 182 36.52 30.52 4.32
N ALA A 183 36.14 31.76 4.62
CA ALA A 183 36.54 32.91 3.80
C ALA A 183 38.07 33.08 3.73
N PHE A 184 38.77 32.93 4.86
CA PHE A 184 40.23 33.15 4.96
C PHE A 184 41.06 31.87 4.76
N GLY A 185 40.47 30.69 4.90
CA GLY A 185 41.20 29.41 4.89
C GLY A 185 40.80 28.48 3.75
N ASN A 186 39.72 28.75 3.02
CA ASN A 186 39.27 27.92 1.91
C ASN A 186 39.48 28.62 0.56
N ALA A 187 39.65 27.79 -0.45
CA ALA A 187 39.81 28.22 -1.83
C ALA A 187 39.21 27.20 -2.81
N LYS A 188 39.01 27.65 -4.05
CA LYS A 188 38.60 26.78 -5.15
C LYS A 188 39.82 26.06 -5.73
N THR A 189 39.78 24.74 -5.77
CA THR A 189 40.74 23.87 -6.43
C THR A 189 40.10 23.21 -7.66
N LEU A 190 40.87 22.42 -8.41
CA LEU A 190 40.31 21.65 -9.54
C LEU A 190 39.25 20.62 -9.12
N ARG A 191 39.33 20.10 -7.88
CA ARG A 191 38.46 19.02 -7.39
C ARG A 191 37.27 19.50 -6.55
N ASN A 192 37.38 20.66 -5.91
CA ASN A 192 36.38 21.18 -4.98
C ASN A 192 36.33 22.72 -5.04
N ASP A 193 35.12 23.28 -5.02
CA ASP A 193 34.92 24.72 -5.12
C ASP A 193 35.15 25.45 -3.78
N ASN A 194 34.99 24.74 -2.66
CA ASN A 194 35.21 25.25 -1.30
C ASN A 194 36.12 24.26 -0.54
N SER A 195 37.40 24.19 -0.92
CA SER A 195 38.38 23.28 -0.33
C SER A 195 39.09 23.95 0.83
N SER A 196 39.01 23.37 2.03
CA SER A 196 39.83 23.78 3.17
C SER A 196 41.31 23.60 2.86
N ARG A 197 42.09 24.67 2.98
CA ARG A 197 43.56 24.68 2.79
C ARG A 197 44.30 24.91 4.11
N PHE A 198 43.67 24.48 5.19
CA PHE A 198 44.21 24.38 6.55
C PHE A 198 43.48 23.24 7.28
N GLY A 199 44.14 22.64 8.27
CA GLY A 199 43.52 21.70 9.20
C GLY A 199 42.87 22.45 10.36
N LYS A 200 41.69 22.02 10.76
CA LYS A 200 40.92 22.65 11.85
C LYS A 200 40.58 21.61 12.90
N TYR A 201 41.01 21.87 14.13
CA TYR A 201 40.56 21.13 15.30
C TYR A 201 39.78 22.08 16.21
N MET A 202 38.58 21.68 16.62
CA MET A 202 37.69 22.49 17.44
C MET A 202 37.32 21.73 18.70
N ASP A 203 37.71 22.23 19.86
CA ASP A 203 37.22 21.81 21.15
C ASP A 203 35.92 22.53 21.47
N VAL A 204 34.90 21.78 21.86
CA VAL A 204 33.66 22.29 22.44
C VAL A 204 33.61 21.82 23.89
N GLN A 205 33.56 22.77 24.81
CA GLN A 205 33.56 22.50 26.25
C GLN A 205 32.14 22.41 26.76
N PHE A 206 31.85 21.35 27.51
CA PHE A 206 30.55 21.09 28.13
C PHE A 206 30.66 21.17 29.64
N ASP A 207 29.65 21.78 30.28
CA ASP A 207 29.51 21.73 31.73
C ASP A 207 29.01 20.36 32.21
N PHE A 208 28.95 20.17 33.53
CA PHE A 208 28.46 18.92 34.14
C PHE A 208 26.97 18.64 33.85
N LYS A 209 26.20 19.65 33.40
CA LYS A 209 24.79 19.50 32.99
C LYS A 209 24.66 19.08 31.52
N GLY A 210 25.75 19.13 30.75
CA GLY A 210 25.80 18.84 29.31
C GLY A 210 25.49 20.05 28.43
N ALA A 211 25.53 21.28 28.96
CA ALA A 211 25.38 22.51 28.17
C ALA A 211 26.74 22.97 27.61
N PRO A 212 26.80 23.44 26.36
CA PRO A 212 28.03 24.00 25.79
C PRO A 212 28.33 25.35 26.44
N VAL A 213 29.52 25.48 27.04
CA VAL A 213 29.93 26.68 27.82
C VAL A 213 31.12 27.43 27.22
N GLY A 214 31.89 26.78 26.36
CA GLY A 214 33.06 27.39 25.73
C GLY A 214 33.56 26.59 24.55
N GLY A 215 34.58 27.09 23.88
CA GLY A 215 35.29 26.35 22.86
C GLY A 215 36.64 26.93 22.51
N HIS A 216 37.44 26.15 21.79
CA HIS A 216 38.78 26.52 21.36
C HIS A 216 39.07 25.93 19.98
N ILE A 217 39.60 26.73 19.07
CA ILE A 217 39.93 26.34 17.70
C ILE A 217 41.44 26.34 17.53
N LEU A 218 42.00 25.21 17.14
CA LEU A 218 43.38 25.06 16.70
C LEU A 218 43.41 24.97 15.17
N SER A 219 44.22 25.81 14.54
CA SER A 219 44.45 25.81 13.11
C SER A 219 45.85 25.27 12.80
N TYR A 220 45.94 24.39 11.80
CA TYR A 220 47.19 23.75 11.37
C TYR A 220 47.41 23.94 9.87
N LEU A 221 48.66 24.11 9.44
CA LEU A 221 49.07 24.17 8.02
C LEU A 221 48.17 25.00 7.10
N LEU A 222 48.10 26.31 7.34
CA LEU A 222 47.59 27.19 6.30
C LEU A 222 48.52 27.12 5.07
N GLU A 223 47.97 26.85 3.88
CA GLU A 223 48.73 26.83 2.62
C GLU A 223 49.16 28.24 2.20
N LYS A 224 50.21 28.76 2.84
CA LYS A 224 50.71 30.15 2.63
C LYS A 224 51.06 30.43 1.17
N SER A 225 51.59 29.44 0.45
CA SER A 225 51.98 29.57 -0.96
C SER A 225 50.82 30.00 -1.87
N ARG A 226 49.57 29.64 -1.52
CA ARG A 226 48.36 30.01 -2.26
C ARG A 226 48.14 31.52 -2.34
N VAL A 227 48.63 32.29 -1.37
CA VAL A 227 48.48 33.75 -1.34
C VAL A 227 49.13 34.40 -2.57
N VAL A 228 50.27 33.87 -3.03
CA VAL A 228 51.07 34.49 -4.09
C VAL A 228 51.07 33.70 -5.40
N HIS A 229 50.69 32.43 -5.37
CA HIS A 229 50.70 31.53 -6.53
C HIS A 229 49.49 30.59 -6.51
N GLN A 230 48.87 30.37 -7.67
CA GLN A 230 47.79 29.42 -7.85
C GLN A 230 47.99 28.63 -9.15
N ASN A 231 47.67 27.34 -9.12
CA ASN A 231 47.69 26.51 -10.32
C ASN A 231 46.60 26.95 -11.30
N HIS A 232 46.78 26.63 -12.58
CA HIS A 232 45.79 26.91 -13.61
C HIS A 232 44.44 26.27 -13.27
N GLY A 233 43.38 27.06 -13.32
CA GLY A 233 42.03 26.65 -12.93
C GLY A 233 41.77 26.71 -11.42
N GLU A 234 42.67 27.22 -10.58
CA GLU A 234 42.44 27.41 -9.15
C GLU A 234 42.20 28.89 -8.79
N ARG A 235 41.68 29.13 -7.57
CA ARG A 235 41.55 30.48 -6.99
C ARG A 235 42.49 30.65 -5.79
N ASN A 236 42.72 31.91 -5.45
CA ASN A 236 43.22 32.31 -4.14
C ASN A 236 42.11 32.12 -3.07
N PHE A 237 42.36 32.50 -1.82
CA PHE A 237 41.36 32.42 -0.75
C PHE A 237 40.11 33.24 -1.04
N HIS A 238 38.94 32.77 -0.59
CA HIS A 238 37.64 33.34 -0.94
C HIS A 238 37.49 34.80 -0.51
N ILE A 239 38.07 35.21 0.62
CA ILE A 239 37.95 36.56 1.17
C ILE A 239 38.34 37.66 0.17
N PHE A 240 39.33 37.43 -0.69
CA PHE A 240 39.74 38.41 -1.70
C PHE A 240 38.63 38.66 -2.72
N TYR A 241 38.01 37.60 -3.23
CA TYR A 241 36.92 37.70 -4.22
C TYR A 241 35.64 38.22 -3.57
N GLN A 242 35.33 37.78 -2.35
CA GLN A 242 34.18 38.25 -1.58
C GLN A 242 34.26 39.76 -1.27
N LEU A 243 35.45 40.26 -0.90
CA LEU A 243 35.67 41.68 -0.66
C LEU A 243 35.48 42.52 -1.93
N LEU A 244 36.09 42.12 -3.06
CA LEU A 244 35.98 42.86 -4.31
C LEU A 244 34.53 42.91 -4.82
N GLU A 245 33.84 41.77 -4.84
CA GLU A 245 32.53 41.65 -5.47
C GLU A 245 31.37 42.05 -4.54
N GLY A 246 31.54 41.84 -3.24
CA GLY A 246 30.53 42.11 -2.21
C GLY A 246 30.70 43.41 -1.44
N GLY A 247 31.92 43.96 -1.38
CA GLY A 247 32.23 45.18 -0.64
C GLY A 247 31.49 46.41 -1.17
N GLU A 248 31.15 47.34 -0.27
CA GLU A 248 30.51 48.60 -0.63
C GLU A 248 31.49 49.50 -1.40
N GLU A 249 30.99 50.32 -2.34
CA GLU A 249 31.82 51.20 -3.18
C GLU A 249 32.69 52.15 -2.35
N GLU A 250 32.15 52.66 -1.24
CA GLU A 250 32.88 53.52 -0.32
C GLU A 250 34.04 52.78 0.36
N THR A 251 33.81 51.55 0.83
CA THR A 251 34.84 50.71 1.41
C THR A 251 35.93 50.38 0.40
N LEU A 252 35.57 50.02 -0.85
CA LEU A 252 36.55 49.72 -1.90
C LEU A 252 37.41 50.93 -2.24
N ARG A 253 36.81 52.12 -2.40
CA ARG A 253 37.56 53.37 -2.64
C ARG A 253 38.52 53.70 -1.50
N ARG A 254 38.08 53.54 -0.24
CA ARG A 254 38.93 53.76 0.94
C ARG A 254 40.11 52.78 0.96
N LEU A 255 39.87 51.52 0.59
CA LEU A 255 40.92 50.50 0.50
C LEU A 255 41.82 50.65 -0.73
N GLY A 256 41.46 51.49 -1.71
CA GLY A 256 42.18 51.63 -2.98
C GLY A 256 41.93 50.47 -3.93
N LEU A 257 40.83 49.73 -3.76
CA LEU A 257 40.50 48.55 -4.53
C LEU A 257 39.54 48.85 -5.69
N GLU A 258 39.74 48.18 -6.82
CA GLU A 258 38.84 48.19 -7.97
C GLU A 258 38.03 46.89 -7.99
N ARG A 259 36.74 46.96 -8.36
CA ARG A 259 35.89 45.76 -8.54
C ARG A 259 36.22 45.02 -9.84
N ASN A 260 37.47 44.62 -9.97
CA ASN A 260 37.99 43.80 -11.06
C ASN A 260 39.14 42.92 -10.54
N PRO A 261 38.90 41.60 -10.34
CA PRO A 261 39.95 40.68 -9.92
C PRO A 261 41.15 40.62 -10.89
N GLN A 262 40.97 41.01 -12.16
CA GLN A 262 42.05 41.02 -13.15
C GLN A 262 43.10 42.11 -12.90
N SER A 263 42.78 43.13 -12.09
CA SER A 263 43.72 44.21 -11.74
C SER A 263 44.80 43.77 -10.73
N TYR A 264 44.73 42.55 -10.19
CA TYR A 264 45.63 42.08 -9.11
C TYR A 264 46.39 40.81 -9.49
N LEU A 265 47.73 40.89 -9.48
CA LEU A 265 48.60 39.77 -9.88
C LEU A 265 48.31 38.48 -9.11
N TYR A 266 48.05 38.58 -7.81
CA TYR A 266 47.77 37.44 -6.94
C TYR A 266 46.40 36.78 -7.16
N LEU A 267 45.54 37.34 -8.00
CA LEU A 267 44.22 36.78 -8.35
C LEU A 267 44.14 36.28 -9.80
N VAL A 268 45.09 36.70 -10.67
CA VAL A 268 45.10 36.40 -12.11
C VAL A 268 45.80 35.09 -12.45
N LYS A 269 46.81 34.67 -11.69
CA LYS A 269 47.68 33.52 -12.03
C LYS A 269 46.91 32.22 -12.28
N GLY A 270 45.83 31.98 -11.54
CA GLY A 270 44.97 30.80 -11.73
C GLY A 270 43.97 30.88 -12.89
N GLN A 271 43.82 32.04 -13.56
CA GLN A 271 42.90 32.29 -14.68
C GLN A 271 41.44 31.85 -14.42
N CYS A 272 40.97 31.96 -13.16
CA CYS A 272 39.66 31.46 -12.76
C CYS A 272 38.95 32.43 -11.79
N ALA A 273 38.72 33.68 -12.22
CA ALA A 273 38.13 34.69 -11.34
C ALA A 273 36.65 34.41 -10.97
N LYS A 274 35.83 33.96 -11.93
CA LYS A 274 34.40 33.66 -11.73
C LYS A 274 34.14 32.16 -11.72
N VAL A 275 33.35 31.70 -10.75
CA VAL A 275 32.93 30.30 -10.58
C VAL A 275 31.40 30.26 -10.51
N SER A 276 30.75 29.48 -11.37
CA SER A 276 29.28 29.47 -11.49
C SER A 276 28.55 28.93 -10.24
N SER A 277 29.21 28.09 -9.44
CA SER A 277 28.66 27.50 -8.22
C SER A 277 28.79 28.40 -6.97
N ILE A 278 29.56 29.49 -7.03
CA ILE A 278 29.85 30.36 -5.89
C ILE A 278 29.26 31.75 -6.14
N ASN A 279 28.64 32.32 -5.11
CA ASN A 279 28.15 33.69 -5.15
C ASN A 279 28.89 34.52 -4.11
N ASP A 280 30.06 35.03 -4.50
CA ASP A 280 30.97 35.77 -3.62
C ASP A 280 30.27 37.00 -2.97
N LYS A 281 29.28 37.60 -3.65
CA LYS A 281 28.48 38.72 -3.12
C LYS A 281 27.51 38.31 -2.00
N SER A 282 26.85 37.16 -2.10
CA SER A 282 26.02 36.66 -0.99
C SER A 282 26.88 36.17 0.16
N ASP A 283 28.00 35.51 -0.14
CA ASP A 283 28.91 34.96 0.86
C ASP A 283 29.57 36.07 1.68
N TRP A 284 29.91 37.19 1.05
CA TRP A 284 30.37 38.40 1.75
C TRP A 284 29.38 38.89 2.82
N LYS A 285 28.07 38.88 2.53
CA LYS A 285 27.05 39.26 3.52
C LYS A 285 27.02 38.30 4.70
N VAL A 286 27.24 37.00 4.46
CA VAL A 286 27.32 35.99 5.51
C VAL A 286 28.55 36.22 6.38
N VAL A 287 29.71 36.49 5.78
CA VAL A 287 30.96 36.78 6.50
C VAL A 287 30.84 38.05 7.34
N ARG A 288 30.31 39.14 6.80
CA ARG A 288 30.06 40.39 7.55
C ARG A 288 29.16 40.15 8.75
N LYS A 289 28.04 39.43 8.56
CA LYS A 289 27.13 39.07 9.67
C LYS A 289 27.82 38.20 10.72
N ALA A 290 28.65 37.26 10.29
CA ALA A 290 29.37 36.37 11.19
C ALA A 290 30.40 37.12 12.05
N LEU A 291 31.16 38.05 11.46
CA LEU A 291 32.11 38.91 12.19
C LEU A 291 31.41 39.69 13.32
N THR A 292 30.22 40.25 13.05
CA THR A 292 29.41 40.94 14.08
C THR A 292 29.02 40.02 15.25
N VAL A 293 28.71 38.73 14.97
CA VAL A 293 28.33 37.76 16.02
C VAL A 293 29.52 37.31 16.88
N ILE A 294 30.74 37.34 16.34
CA ILE A 294 31.98 36.90 17.01
C ILE A 294 32.64 38.07 17.79
N ASP A 295 31.87 39.12 18.10
CA ASP A 295 32.32 40.30 18.85
C ASP A 295 33.51 41.05 18.19
N PHE A 296 33.55 41.12 16.85
CA PHE A 296 34.44 42.07 16.16
C PHE A 296 33.84 43.47 16.17
N THR A 297 34.65 44.49 16.50
CA THR A 297 34.24 45.89 16.34
C THR A 297 34.36 46.32 14.88
N GLU A 298 33.62 47.34 14.46
CA GLU A 298 33.75 47.85 13.07
C GLU A 298 35.17 48.34 12.79
N ASP A 299 35.84 48.98 13.76
CA ASP A 299 37.25 49.39 13.63
C ASP A 299 38.18 48.19 13.39
N GLU A 300 38.01 47.09 14.14
CA GLU A 300 38.79 45.86 13.94
C GLU A 300 38.53 45.24 12.56
N VAL A 301 37.29 45.33 12.06
CA VAL A 301 36.97 44.86 10.71
C VAL A 301 37.62 45.76 9.66
N GLU A 302 37.62 47.08 9.83
CA GLU A 302 38.31 48.00 8.92
C GLU A 302 39.82 47.76 8.89
N ASP A 303 40.45 47.56 10.05
CA ASP A 303 41.87 47.21 10.15
C ASP A 303 42.17 45.87 9.46
N LEU A 304 41.31 44.87 9.67
CA LEU A 304 41.45 43.55 9.05
C LEU A 304 41.35 43.64 7.52
N LEU A 305 40.36 44.38 7.01
CA LEU A 305 40.17 44.57 5.57
C LEU A 305 41.29 45.40 4.95
N SER A 306 41.88 46.34 5.69
CA SER A 306 43.06 47.10 5.28
C SER A 306 44.27 46.17 5.08
N ILE A 307 44.45 45.20 5.97
CA ILE A 307 45.49 44.18 5.81
C ILE A 307 45.23 43.30 4.58
N VAL A 308 43.99 42.82 4.38
CA VAL A 308 43.63 42.01 3.20
C VAL A 308 43.87 42.79 1.90
N ALA A 309 43.48 44.07 1.86
CA ALA A 309 43.75 44.95 0.71
C ALA A 309 45.26 45.14 0.50
N SER A 310 46.04 45.31 1.57
CA SER A 310 47.49 45.47 1.48
C SER A 310 48.17 44.26 0.81
N VAL A 311 47.68 43.04 1.05
CA VAL A 311 48.22 41.83 0.40
C VAL A 311 47.99 41.86 -1.11
N LEU A 312 46.84 42.36 -1.59
CA LEU A 312 46.57 42.52 -3.02
C LEU A 312 47.47 43.59 -3.66
N HIS A 313 47.64 44.73 -2.99
CA HIS A 313 48.52 45.80 -3.45
C HIS A 313 50.00 45.39 -3.43
N LEU A 314 50.44 44.57 -2.47
CA LEU A 314 51.79 44.03 -2.40
C LEU A 314 52.13 43.26 -3.68
N GLY A 315 51.21 42.42 -4.18
CA GLY A 315 51.43 41.66 -5.41
C GLY A 315 51.60 42.51 -6.66
N ASN A 316 51.13 43.76 -6.65
CA ASN A 316 51.25 44.69 -7.77
C ASN A 316 52.52 45.57 -7.69
N ILE A 317 53.39 45.37 -6.69
CA ILE A 317 54.71 45.98 -6.69
C ILE A 317 55.58 45.34 -7.78
N HIS A 318 56.11 46.19 -8.66
CA HIS A 318 57.08 45.80 -9.68
C HIS A 318 58.45 46.38 -9.36
N PHE A 319 59.48 45.61 -9.72
CA PHE A 319 60.88 45.99 -9.57
C PHE A 319 61.52 46.12 -10.95
N ALA A 320 62.43 47.08 -11.11
CA ALA A 320 63.34 47.19 -12.25
C ALA A 320 64.78 47.16 -11.76
N ALA A 321 65.69 46.62 -12.59
CA ALA A 321 67.11 46.65 -12.29
C ALA A 321 67.65 48.07 -12.52
N ASP A 322 68.46 48.57 -11.60
CA ASP A 322 69.27 49.77 -11.82
C ASP A 322 70.58 49.45 -12.58
N GLU A 323 71.42 50.46 -12.77
CA GLU A 323 72.70 50.34 -13.50
C GLU A 323 73.67 49.31 -12.88
N GLU A 324 73.52 49.01 -11.59
CA GLU A 324 74.31 48.02 -10.85
C GLU A 324 73.60 46.66 -10.71
N SER A 325 72.49 46.45 -11.43
CA SER A 325 71.64 45.25 -11.34
C SER A 325 70.94 45.05 -9.98
N ASN A 326 70.83 46.09 -9.16
CA ASN A 326 70.06 46.08 -7.92
C ASN A 326 68.57 46.39 -8.20
N ALA A 327 67.68 45.86 -7.37
CA ALA A 327 66.24 46.05 -7.53
C ALA A 327 65.79 47.43 -7.02
N GLN A 328 65.09 48.18 -7.87
CA GLN A 328 64.38 49.41 -7.51
C GLN A 328 62.88 49.29 -7.78
N VAL A 329 62.06 49.87 -6.91
CA VAL A 329 60.59 49.86 -7.04
C VAL A 329 60.14 50.85 -8.10
N THR A 330 59.39 50.39 -9.11
CA THR A 330 58.88 51.26 -10.20
C THR A 330 57.47 51.80 -9.95
N THR A 331 56.69 51.12 -9.10
CA THR A 331 55.27 51.42 -8.85
C THR A 331 55.06 52.28 -7.59
N GLU A 332 55.42 53.56 -7.66
CA GLU A 332 55.27 54.56 -6.57
C GLU A 332 53.83 54.65 -6.02
N ASN A 333 52.81 54.58 -6.88
CA ASN A 333 51.41 54.68 -6.44
C ASN A 333 50.99 53.48 -5.57
N GLN A 334 51.42 52.26 -5.92
CA GLN A 334 51.13 51.07 -5.11
C GLN A 334 51.82 51.14 -3.76
N LEU A 335 53.05 51.64 -3.72
CA LEU A 335 53.78 51.87 -2.48
C LEU A 335 53.04 52.86 -1.57
N LYS A 336 52.47 53.94 -2.11
CA LYS A 336 51.65 54.90 -1.34
C LYS A 336 50.37 54.27 -0.76
N TYR A 337 49.71 53.38 -1.50
CA TYR A 337 48.57 52.64 -0.96
C TYR A 337 48.99 51.73 0.18
N LEU A 338 50.12 51.03 0.04
CA LEU A 338 50.63 50.12 1.06
C LEU A 338 51.05 50.80 2.34
N THR A 339 51.73 51.94 2.26
CA THR A 339 52.13 52.71 3.45
C THR A 339 50.92 53.20 4.24
N ARG A 340 49.85 53.58 3.52
CA ARG A 340 48.57 53.96 4.14
C ARG A 340 47.85 52.77 4.77
N LEU A 341 47.75 51.63 4.07
CA LEU A 341 46.99 50.46 4.53
C LEU A 341 47.68 49.69 5.67
N LEU A 342 49.00 49.54 5.60
CA LEU A 342 49.81 48.93 6.66
C LEU A 342 50.21 49.93 7.74
N SER A 343 49.93 51.23 7.56
CA SER A 343 50.31 52.29 8.49
C SER A 343 51.79 52.27 8.87
N VAL A 344 52.67 52.14 7.86
CA VAL A 344 54.14 52.12 7.97
C VAL A 344 54.77 53.25 7.16
N GLU A 345 56.01 53.61 7.48
CA GLU A 345 56.76 54.62 6.74
C GLU A 345 57.21 54.12 5.36
N GLY A 346 57.08 54.95 4.32
CA GLY A 346 57.32 54.55 2.93
C GLY A 346 58.78 54.40 2.53
N SER A 347 59.68 55.19 3.11
CA SER A 347 61.13 55.05 3.01
C SER A 347 61.57 53.67 3.53
N THR A 348 61.15 53.35 4.75
CA THR A 348 61.47 52.10 5.45
C THR A 348 60.93 50.88 4.72
N LEU A 349 59.68 50.92 4.23
CA LEU A 349 59.11 49.82 3.45
C LEU A 349 59.81 49.62 2.10
N ARG A 350 60.21 50.72 1.44
CA ARG A 350 60.96 50.65 0.18
C ARG A 350 62.30 49.99 0.39
N GLU A 351 63.07 50.45 1.38
CA GLU A 351 64.38 49.90 1.73
C GLU A 351 64.26 48.43 2.15
N ALA A 352 63.21 48.07 2.90
CA ALA A 352 62.99 46.69 3.33
C ALA A 352 62.70 45.72 2.17
N LEU A 353 62.12 46.20 1.07
CA LEU A 353 61.84 45.41 -0.13
C LEU A 353 63.03 45.33 -1.11
N THR A 354 63.97 46.27 -1.05
CA THR A 354 65.09 46.37 -2.00
C THR A 354 66.44 46.01 -1.39
N HIS A 355 66.57 46.00 -0.07
CA HIS A 355 67.80 45.65 0.65
C HIS A 355 67.53 44.49 1.61
N ARG A 356 68.59 43.84 2.09
CA ARG A 356 68.58 42.85 3.17
C ARG A 356 69.59 43.24 4.24
N LYS A 357 69.10 43.34 5.47
CA LYS A 357 69.94 43.56 6.66
C LYS A 357 70.59 42.25 7.11
N ILE A 358 71.92 42.19 7.12
CA ILE A 358 72.74 41.07 7.55
C ILE A 358 73.51 41.49 8.80
N ILE A 359 73.38 40.73 9.88
CA ILE A 359 74.15 40.98 11.11
C ILE A 359 75.29 39.97 11.15
N ALA A 360 76.52 40.44 10.93
CA ALA A 360 77.72 39.63 11.01
C ALA A 360 78.59 40.13 12.16
N LYS A 361 78.91 39.26 13.13
CA LYS A 361 79.79 39.57 14.28
C LYS A 361 79.43 40.85 15.08
N GLY A 362 78.17 41.30 15.04
CA GLY A 362 77.69 42.48 15.77
C GLY A 362 77.60 43.76 14.93
N GLU A 363 78.09 43.76 13.69
CA GLU A 363 77.92 44.86 12.74
C GLU A 363 76.69 44.62 11.85
N GLU A 364 75.90 45.67 11.64
CA GLU A 364 74.72 45.64 10.78
C GLU A 364 75.09 46.12 9.37
N LEU A 365 75.09 45.20 8.39
CA LEU A 365 75.34 45.52 6.98
C LEU A 365 74.02 45.47 6.20
N LEU A 366 73.75 46.50 5.41
CA LEU A 366 72.66 46.52 4.43
C LEU A 366 73.21 46.13 3.05
N SER A 367 72.73 45.00 2.50
CA SER A 367 73.09 44.53 1.16
C SER A 367 71.92 44.78 0.22
N PRO A 368 72.12 45.36 -0.98
CA PRO A 368 71.05 45.45 -1.97
C PRO A 368 70.63 44.05 -2.45
N LEU A 369 69.37 43.93 -2.89
CA LEU A 369 68.78 42.72 -3.45
C LEU A 369 68.71 42.83 -4.97
N ASN A 370 68.88 41.71 -5.66
CA ASN A 370 68.59 41.63 -7.10
C ASN A 370 67.07 41.52 -7.36
N LEU A 371 66.66 41.56 -8.64
CA LEU A 371 65.24 41.49 -9.05
C LEU A 371 64.50 40.27 -8.50
N GLU A 372 65.10 39.09 -8.58
CA GLU A 372 64.49 37.84 -8.13
C GLU A 372 64.35 37.79 -6.61
N GLN A 373 65.38 38.25 -5.89
CA GLN A 373 65.39 38.33 -4.43
C GLN A 373 64.39 39.35 -3.91
N ALA A 374 64.22 40.50 -4.58
CA ALA A 374 63.21 41.49 -4.23
C ALA A 374 61.78 40.98 -4.48
N ALA A 375 61.55 40.26 -5.59
CA ALA A 375 60.28 39.59 -5.84
C ALA A 375 59.99 38.50 -4.78
N TYR A 376 61.00 37.73 -4.39
CA TYR A 376 60.90 36.77 -3.29
C TYR A 376 60.59 37.46 -1.96
N ALA A 377 61.25 38.59 -1.65
CA ALA A 377 61.02 39.37 -0.44
C ALA A 377 59.58 39.89 -0.34
N ARG A 378 59.05 40.43 -1.45
CA ARG A 378 57.64 40.85 -1.59
C ARG A 378 56.68 39.69 -1.33
N ASP A 379 56.90 38.55 -1.98
CA ASP A 379 56.04 37.38 -1.85
C ASP A 379 56.12 36.78 -0.44
N ALA A 380 57.31 36.72 0.15
CA ALA A 380 57.52 36.28 1.53
C ALA A 380 56.81 37.19 2.54
N LEU A 381 56.87 38.52 2.35
CA LEU A 381 56.12 39.47 3.16
C LEU A 381 54.61 39.23 3.03
N ALA A 382 54.08 39.10 1.81
CA ALA A 382 52.65 38.87 1.58
C ALA A 382 52.14 37.58 2.26
N LYS A 383 52.92 36.49 2.15
CA LYS A 383 52.63 35.22 2.85
C LYS A 383 52.64 35.39 4.36
N ALA A 384 53.66 36.06 4.90
CA ALA A 384 53.82 36.24 6.34
C ALA A 384 52.72 37.12 6.95
N VAL A 385 52.38 38.23 6.30
CA VAL A 385 51.28 39.12 6.70
C VAL A 385 49.98 38.33 6.74
N TYR A 386 49.60 37.66 5.64
CA TYR A 386 48.35 36.90 5.57
C TYR A 386 48.29 35.77 6.60
N SER A 387 49.36 34.97 6.71
CA SER A 387 49.42 33.84 7.63
C SER A 387 49.34 34.26 9.09
N ARG A 388 50.00 35.36 9.50
CA ARG A 388 49.95 35.85 10.88
C ARG A 388 48.60 36.48 11.18
N THR A 389 48.01 37.22 10.23
CA THR A 389 46.64 37.74 10.36
C THR A 389 45.63 36.60 10.52
N PHE A 390 45.78 35.49 9.80
CA PHE A 390 44.94 34.30 9.99
C PHE A 390 45.11 33.70 11.39
N THR A 391 46.34 33.53 11.89
CA THR A 391 46.57 33.07 13.26
C THR A 391 45.96 34.01 14.31
N TRP A 392 46.10 35.33 14.11
CA TRP A 392 45.48 36.33 14.97
C TRP A 392 43.95 36.26 14.94
N LEU A 393 43.36 36.07 13.75
CA LEU A 393 41.92 35.92 13.54
C LEU A 393 41.39 34.72 14.34
N VAL A 394 42.07 33.57 14.25
CA VAL A 394 41.75 32.37 15.06
C VAL A 394 41.88 32.67 16.55
N GLY A 395 42.93 33.38 16.97
CA GLY A 395 43.10 33.81 18.37
C GLY A 395 41.99 34.73 18.87
N LYS A 396 41.51 35.68 18.05
CA LYS A 396 40.38 36.56 18.36
C LYS A 396 39.07 35.78 18.47
N ILE A 397 38.82 34.84 17.56
CA ILE A 397 37.68 33.92 17.64
C ILE A 397 37.74 33.12 18.95
N ASN A 398 38.90 32.57 19.31
CA ASN A 398 39.08 31.83 20.57
C ASN A 398 38.80 32.69 21.81
N ARG A 399 39.21 33.96 21.83
CA ARG A 399 38.86 34.89 22.91
C ARG A 399 37.35 35.12 23.02
N SER A 400 36.62 35.16 21.91
CA SER A 400 35.15 35.28 21.90
C SER A 400 34.43 33.98 22.32
N LEU A 401 35.06 32.83 22.07
CA LEU A 401 34.57 31.49 22.44
C LEU A 401 34.95 31.06 23.87
N ALA A 402 35.93 31.71 24.48
CA ALA A 402 36.38 31.40 25.83
C ALA A 402 35.26 31.65 26.85
N SER A 403 35.10 30.73 27.81
CA SER A 403 34.16 30.89 28.90
C SER A 403 34.57 32.06 29.79
N LYS A 404 33.64 32.98 30.06
CA LYS A 404 33.86 34.12 30.97
C LYS A 404 33.84 33.73 32.46
N ASP A 405 33.51 32.47 32.77
CA ASP A 405 33.42 31.95 34.15
C ASP A 405 34.75 31.34 34.66
N ALA A 406 35.89 31.80 34.15
CA ALA A 406 37.22 31.32 34.53
C ALA A 406 37.61 31.65 35.99
N GLU A 407 36.83 32.46 36.70
CA GLU A 407 37.09 32.84 38.11
C GLU A 407 36.47 31.88 39.15
N SER A 408 35.80 30.79 38.74
CA SER A 408 35.36 29.75 39.69
C SER A 408 36.36 28.59 39.79
N PRO A 409 36.64 28.04 40.99
CA PRO A 409 37.75 27.10 41.19
C PRO A 409 37.53 25.76 40.48
N SER A 410 38.66 25.10 40.16
CA SER A 410 38.90 23.92 39.31
C SER A 410 38.13 22.61 39.59
N TRP A 411 37.06 22.61 40.41
CA TRP A 411 36.31 21.38 40.77
C TRP A 411 35.04 21.14 39.94
N ARG A 412 34.63 22.07 39.06
CA ARG A 412 33.60 21.79 38.05
C ARG A 412 34.28 21.17 36.82
N SER A 413 34.38 19.83 36.79
CA SER A 413 34.93 19.08 35.65
C SER A 413 34.16 19.41 34.37
N THR A 414 34.73 20.24 33.50
CA THR A 414 34.26 20.37 32.13
C THR A 414 34.70 19.14 31.34
N THR A 415 33.84 18.70 30.43
CA THR A 415 34.20 17.64 29.47
C THR A 415 34.39 18.27 28.10
N VAL A 416 35.31 17.72 27.31
CA VAL A 416 35.71 18.31 26.02
C VAL A 416 35.33 17.38 24.88
N LEU A 417 34.66 17.96 23.88
CA LEU A 417 34.43 17.35 22.58
C LEU A 417 35.38 17.96 21.55
N GLY A 418 36.37 17.19 21.09
CA GLY A 418 37.19 17.55 19.96
C GLY A 418 36.49 17.22 18.63
N LEU A 419 36.49 18.14 17.67
CA LEU A 419 36.07 17.91 16.29
C LEU A 419 37.26 18.17 15.38
N LEU A 420 37.77 17.13 14.73
CA LEU A 420 38.87 17.24 13.79
C LEU A 420 38.34 17.20 12.35
N ASP A 421 38.47 18.33 11.65
CA ASP A 421 38.24 18.47 10.21
C ASP A 421 39.59 18.74 9.53
N ILE A 422 40.18 17.68 8.97
CA ILE A 422 41.49 17.75 8.33
C ILE A 422 41.37 17.47 6.83
N TYR A 423 42.30 18.05 6.05
CA TYR A 423 42.48 17.71 4.65
C TYR A 423 42.68 16.20 4.46
N GLY A 424 42.07 15.66 3.41
CA GLY A 424 42.25 14.25 3.05
C GLY A 424 43.60 14.01 2.38
N PHE A 425 43.93 12.74 2.19
CA PHE A 425 45.07 12.32 1.37
C PHE A 425 44.96 12.92 -0.04
N GLU A 426 46.02 13.57 -0.53
CA GLU A 426 46.04 14.25 -1.84
C GLU A 426 47.03 13.57 -2.80
N VAL A 427 46.53 13.16 -3.96
CA VAL A 427 47.34 12.65 -5.07
C VAL A 427 46.97 13.40 -6.34
N PHE A 428 47.83 14.32 -6.76
CA PHE A 428 47.71 15.11 -7.98
C PHE A 428 48.68 14.63 -9.05
N GLN A 429 48.53 15.18 -10.27
CA GLN A 429 49.48 14.96 -11.36
C GLN A 429 50.86 15.53 -11.02
N HIS A 430 50.90 16.67 -10.33
CA HIS A 430 52.11 17.30 -9.81
C HIS A 430 51.97 17.48 -8.30
N ASN A 431 52.72 16.70 -7.51
CA ASN A 431 52.74 16.82 -6.04
C ASN A 431 54.00 17.56 -5.60
N SER A 432 53.83 18.47 -4.65
CA SER A 432 54.87 19.35 -4.13
C SER A 432 55.01 19.17 -2.61
N PHE A 433 55.82 20.00 -1.96
CA PHE A 433 56.03 20.07 -0.51
C PHE A 433 54.72 20.10 0.29
N GLU A 434 53.71 20.84 -0.20
CA GLU A 434 52.41 20.94 0.44
C GLU A 434 51.69 19.57 0.52
N GLN A 435 51.65 18.82 -0.58
CA GLN A 435 51.08 17.47 -0.60
C GLN A 435 51.88 16.51 0.27
N PHE A 436 53.22 16.66 0.32
CA PHE A 436 54.07 15.85 1.19
C PHE A 436 53.69 16.03 2.67
N CYS A 437 53.54 17.27 3.15
CA CYS A 437 53.08 17.55 4.50
C CYS A 437 51.65 17.03 4.77
N ILE A 438 50.72 17.23 3.82
CA ILE A 438 49.34 16.74 3.91
C ILE A 438 49.28 15.21 4.04
N ASN A 439 50.04 14.50 3.22
CA ASN A 439 50.05 13.04 3.18
C ASN A 439 50.76 12.45 4.40
N TYR A 440 51.86 13.07 4.87
CA TYR A 440 52.49 12.73 6.15
C TYR A 440 51.51 12.85 7.33
N CYS A 441 50.71 13.92 7.36
CA CYS A 441 49.67 14.09 8.37
C CYS A 441 48.65 12.94 8.39
N ASN A 442 48.16 12.58 7.20
CA ASN A 442 47.18 11.51 7.03
C ASN A 442 47.78 10.14 7.41
N GLU A 443 49.06 9.90 7.09
CA GLU A 443 49.79 8.70 7.52
C GLU A 443 49.81 8.60 9.04
N LYS A 444 50.14 9.70 9.73
CA LYS A 444 50.18 9.76 11.21
C LYS A 444 48.81 9.58 11.86
N LEU A 445 47.78 10.24 11.36
CA LEU A 445 46.42 10.06 11.87
C LEU A 445 45.89 8.64 11.62
N GLN A 446 46.26 8.02 10.50
CA GLN A 446 45.91 6.62 10.23
C GLN A 446 46.65 5.65 11.15
N GLN A 447 47.92 5.92 11.47
CA GLN A 447 48.66 5.14 12.47
C GLN A 447 47.93 5.20 13.82
N LEU A 448 47.61 6.41 14.29
CA LEU A 448 46.90 6.62 15.54
C LEU A 448 45.53 5.90 15.54
N PHE A 449 44.81 5.96 14.43
CA PHE A 449 43.52 5.27 14.27
C PHE A 449 43.63 3.76 14.49
N ILE A 450 44.61 3.13 13.84
CA ILE A 450 44.81 1.69 13.92
C ILE A 450 45.21 1.31 15.35
N GLU A 451 46.14 2.04 15.96
CA GLU A 451 46.60 1.81 17.34
C GLU A 451 45.44 1.94 18.34
N LEU A 452 44.66 3.02 18.30
CA LEU A 452 43.53 3.23 19.20
C LEU A 452 42.39 2.22 18.97
N THR A 453 42.12 1.86 17.72
CA THR A 453 41.08 0.86 17.40
C THR A 453 41.45 -0.52 17.92
N LEU A 454 42.71 -0.94 17.75
CA LEU A 454 43.20 -2.22 18.25
C LEU A 454 43.21 -2.25 19.77
N LYS A 455 43.72 -1.19 20.41
CA LYS A 455 43.76 -1.07 21.87
C LYS A 455 42.36 -1.15 22.49
N SER A 456 41.39 -0.41 21.93
CA SER A 456 40.01 -0.43 22.40
C SER A 456 39.36 -1.82 22.27
N GLU A 457 39.64 -2.57 21.20
CA GLU A 457 39.13 -3.94 21.05
C GLU A 457 39.81 -4.92 22.02
N GLN A 458 41.11 -4.76 22.28
CA GLN A 458 41.84 -5.57 23.26
C GLN A 458 41.29 -5.38 24.68
N GLU A 459 41.10 -4.12 25.09
CA GLU A 459 40.56 -3.76 26.41
C GLU A 459 39.15 -4.32 26.61
N GLU A 460 38.29 -4.28 25.59
CA GLU A 460 36.94 -4.86 25.66
C GLU A 460 36.98 -6.40 25.81
N TYR A 461 37.91 -7.08 25.13
CA TYR A 461 38.02 -8.55 25.19
C TYR A 461 38.56 -8.97 26.55
N GLU A 462 39.54 -8.25 27.08
CA GLU A 462 40.06 -8.45 28.43
C GLU A 462 38.98 -8.20 29.49
N ALA A 463 38.23 -7.10 29.38
CA ALA A 463 37.13 -6.77 30.29
C ALA A 463 36.04 -7.86 30.30
N GLU A 464 35.76 -8.47 29.15
CA GLU A 464 34.77 -9.54 28.99
C GLU A 464 35.34 -10.96 29.20
N GLY A 465 36.65 -11.10 29.44
CA GLY A 465 37.32 -12.38 29.70
C GLY A 465 37.47 -13.28 28.46
N ILE A 466 37.62 -12.69 27.28
CA ILE A 466 37.75 -13.38 25.99
C ILE A 466 39.21 -13.37 25.54
N ALA A 467 39.72 -14.49 25.04
CA ALA A 467 41.09 -14.59 24.53
C ALA A 467 41.29 -13.73 23.27
N TRP A 468 42.36 -12.94 23.25
CA TRP A 468 42.74 -12.11 22.11
C TRP A 468 43.48 -12.94 21.05
N GLU A 469 43.02 -12.86 19.80
CA GLU A 469 43.72 -13.42 18.63
C GLU A 469 44.46 -12.29 17.90
N PRO A 470 45.79 -12.40 17.66
CA PRO A 470 46.55 -11.35 16.97
C PRO A 470 46.03 -11.13 15.55
N VAL A 471 45.66 -9.89 15.24
CA VAL A 471 45.17 -9.51 13.91
C VAL A 471 46.34 -9.06 13.04
N GLN A 472 46.48 -9.65 11.85
CA GLN A 472 47.44 -9.17 10.85
C GLN A 472 46.89 -7.90 10.18
N TYR A 473 47.62 -6.78 10.28
CA TYR A 473 47.29 -5.52 9.63
C TYR A 473 48.55 -4.87 9.03
N PHE A 474 48.35 -3.95 8.09
CA PHE A 474 49.44 -3.19 7.48
C PHE A 474 50.02 -2.19 8.49
N ASN A 475 51.29 -2.35 8.87
CA ASN A 475 51.94 -1.44 9.80
C ASN A 475 52.51 -0.23 9.06
N ASN A 476 51.79 0.89 9.10
CA ASN A 476 52.19 2.13 8.46
C ASN A 476 53.22 2.95 9.26
N LYS A 477 53.60 2.51 10.47
CA LYS A 477 54.64 3.17 11.28
C LYS A 477 55.98 3.29 10.54
N ILE A 478 56.32 2.32 9.70
CA ILE A 478 57.56 2.34 8.89
C ILE A 478 57.61 3.53 7.93
N ILE A 479 56.46 3.98 7.41
CA ILE A 479 56.36 5.15 6.51
C ILE A 479 56.45 6.44 7.33
N CYS A 480 55.80 6.47 8.49
CA CYS A 480 55.92 7.57 9.43
C CYS A 480 57.38 7.79 9.86
N ASP A 481 58.07 6.72 10.26
CA ASP A 481 59.46 6.75 10.71
C ASP A 481 60.38 7.24 9.56
N LEU A 482 60.19 6.75 8.34
CA LEU A 482 60.89 7.24 7.15
C LEU A 482 60.81 8.78 6.99
N VAL A 483 59.66 9.38 7.31
CA VAL A 483 59.46 10.83 7.15
C VAL A 483 60.04 11.60 8.34
N GLU A 484 59.81 11.12 9.57
CA GLU A 484 60.04 11.90 10.79
C GLU A 484 61.26 11.51 11.62
N GLU A 485 61.91 10.37 11.37
CA GLU A 485 62.98 9.86 12.22
C GLU A 485 64.08 10.91 12.42
N LYS A 486 64.52 11.09 13.67
CA LYS A 486 65.55 12.09 13.99
C LYS A 486 66.84 11.73 13.26
N PHE A 487 67.46 12.71 12.59
CA PHE A 487 68.73 12.59 11.86
C PHE A 487 68.72 11.71 10.60
N LYS A 488 67.67 10.91 10.34
CA LYS A 488 67.58 10.01 9.18
C LYS A 488 66.33 10.21 8.34
N GLY A 489 65.29 10.84 8.90
CA GLY A 489 64.04 11.06 8.20
C GLY A 489 64.14 12.16 7.15
N ILE A 490 63.22 12.13 6.18
CA ILE A 490 63.17 13.10 5.06
C ILE A 490 63.13 14.55 5.57
N ILE A 491 62.38 14.82 6.65
CA ILE A 491 62.29 16.17 7.24
C ILE A 491 63.64 16.62 7.81
N SER A 492 64.36 15.73 8.51
CA SER A 492 65.68 16.07 9.06
C SER A 492 66.72 16.33 7.96
N ILE A 493 66.68 15.54 6.88
CA ILE A 493 67.57 15.72 5.73
C ILE A 493 67.26 17.06 5.01
N LEU A 494 65.98 17.40 4.87
CA LEU A 494 65.54 18.66 4.28
C LEU A 494 66.02 19.85 5.11
N ASP A 495 65.90 19.78 6.43
CA ASP A 495 66.37 20.82 7.34
C ASP A 495 67.88 20.97 7.32
N GLU A 496 68.62 19.87 7.23
CA GLU A 496 70.08 19.89 7.14
C GLU A 496 70.56 20.55 5.84
N GLU A 497 69.93 20.26 4.69
CA GLU A 497 70.27 20.92 3.43
C GLU A 497 69.86 22.40 3.39
N CYS A 498 68.74 22.77 4.04
CA CYS A 498 68.38 24.17 4.25
C CYS A 498 69.44 24.94 5.08
N LEU A 499 70.18 24.24 5.95
CA LEU A 499 71.20 24.82 6.83
C LEU A 499 72.62 24.77 6.25
N ARG A 500 72.82 24.12 5.10
CA ARG A 500 74.14 23.90 4.49
C ARG A 500 74.78 25.23 4.05
N PRO A 501 76.03 25.52 4.47
CA PRO A 501 76.78 26.65 3.93
C PRO A 501 77.25 26.33 2.49
N GLY A 502 76.67 27.01 1.49
CA GLY A 502 76.96 26.85 0.06
C GLY A 502 75.72 27.09 -0.83
N GLU A 503 75.84 26.89 -2.14
CA GLU A 503 74.69 26.86 -3.07
C GLU A 503 73.91 25.54 -2.92
N ALA A 504 73.08 25.45 -1.89
CA ALA A 504 72.14 24.34 -1.74
C ALA A 504 71.03 24.46 -2.80
N THR A 505 70.77 23.37 -3.54
CA THR A 505 69.71 23.32 -4.56
C THR A 505 68.79 22.15 -4.29
N ASP A 506 67.57 22.17 -4.84
CA ASP A 506 66.63 21.06 -4.66
C ASP A 506 67.20 19.71 -5.15
N LEU A 507 68.10 19.74 -6.12
CA LEU A 507 68.78 18.55 -6.64
C LEU A 507 69.81 18.00 -5.64
N THR A 508 70.54 18.84 -4.91
CA THR A 508 71.46 18.37 -3.86
C THR A 508 70.71 17.73 -2.70
N PHE A 509 69.50 18.23 -2.40
CA PHE A 509 68.58 17.57 -1.48
C PHE A 509 68.16 16.18 -1.96
N LEU A 510 67.78 16.04 -3.23
CA LEU A 510 67.42 14.74 -3.80
C LEU A 510 68.58 13.75 -3.77
N GLU A 511 69.80 14.17 -4.09
CA GLU A 511 70.99 13.32 -4.04
C GLU A 511 71.27 12.82 -2.62
N LYS A 512 71.14 13.69 -1.61
CA LYS A 512 71.32 13.29 -0.21
C LYS A 512 70.24 12.34 0.30
N LEU A 513 69.00 12.50 -0.17
CA LEU A 513 67.93 11.53 0.06
C LEU A 513 68.26 10.16 -0.55
N GLU A 514 68.78 10.15 -1.79
CA GLU A 514 69.22 8.92 -2.45
C GLU A 514 70.32 8.22 -1.66
N ASP A 515 71.32 8.96 -1.16
CA ASP A 515 72.43 8.37 -0.41
C ASP A 515 72.00 7.81 0.94
N THR A 516 71.10 8.51 1.65
CA THR A 516 70.71 8.17 3.02
C THR A 516 69.60 7.11 3.07
N VAL A 517 68.67 7.13 2.11
CA VAL A 517 67.39 6.37 2.20
C VAL A 517 67.23 5.31 1.10
N LYS A 518 68.23 5.09 0.23
CA LYS A 518 68.16 4.13 -0.90
C LYS A 518 67.68 2.71 -0.59
N HIS A 519 67.91 2.21 0.62
CA HIS A 519 67.58 0.83 1.00
C HIS A 519 66.16 0.69 1.56
N HIS A 520 65.41 1.78 1.71
CA HIS A 520 64.10 1.74 2.33
C HIS A 520 63.03 1.23 1.35
N PRO A 521 62.22 0.20 1.69
CA PRO A 521 61.29 -0.42 0.75
C PRO A 521 60.17 0.50 0.27
N HIS A 522 59.88 1.59 1.01
CA HIS A 522 58.85 2.58 0.67
C HIS A 522 59.38 3.84 -0.05
N PHE A 523 60.66 3.88 -0.44
CA PHE A 523 61.28 5.02 -1.11
C PHE A 523 61.84 4.62 -2.48
N LEU A 524 61.50 5.38 -3.52
CA LEU A 524 61.92 5.13 -4.90
C LEU A 524 62.33 6.44 -5.58
N THR A 525 63.41 6.42 -6.37
CA THR A 525 63.83 7.55 -7.23
C THR A 525 64.16 7.06 -8.64
N HIS A 526 64.32 7.98 -9.59
CA HIS A 526 64.71 7.62 -10.96
C HIS A 526 66.04 6.83 -11.02
N LYS A 527 67.01 7.11 -10.14
CA LYS A 527 68.27 6.34 -10.10
C LYS A 527 68.06 4.92 -9.57
N LEU A 528 67.22 4.74 -8.56
CA LEU A 528 67.00 3.46 -7.87
C LEU A 528 65.94 2.57 -8.53
N ALA A 529 65.10 3.12 -9.41
CA ALA A 529 63.95 2.42 -9.98
C ALA A 529 64.30 1.50 -11.18
N ASP A 530 63.51 0.42 -11.35
CA ASP A 530 63.60 -0.51 -12.49
C ASP A 530 63.29 0.17 -13.84
N GLN A 531 63.71 -0.45 -14.95
CA GLN A 531 63.58 0.08 -16.32
C GLN A 531 62.13 0.48 -16.71
N ARG A 532 61.12 -0.22 -16.17
CA ARG A 532 59.69 0.07 -16.41
C ARG A 532 59.22 1.28 -15.61
N THR A 533 59.70 1.42 -14.37
CA THR A 533 59.30 2.45 -13.41
C THR A 533 60.01 3.79 -13.72
N ARG A 534 61.24 3.75 -14.26
CA ARG A 534 61.97 4.92 -14.78
C ARG A 534 61.23 5.69 -15.88
N LYS A 535 60.36 5.04 -16.66
CA LYS A 535 59.52 5.73 -17.66
C LYS A 535 58.44 6.63 -17.04
N SER A 536 58.16 6.46 -15.75
CA SER A 536 57.09 7.18 -15.03
C SER A 536 57.59 8.16 -13.97
N LEU A 537 58.91 8.26 -13.74
CA LEU A 537 59.52 9.18 -12.77
C LEU A 537 60.46 10.14 -13.50
N GLY A 538 60.37 11.44 -13.18
CA GLY A 538 61.35 12.44 -13.59
C GLY A 538 62.67 12.34 -12.83
N ARG A 539 63.74 12.98 -13.35
CA ARG A 539 65.06 13.04 -12.68
C ARG A 539 65.06 13.89 -11.40
N GLY A 540 64.14 14.84 -11.27
CA GLY A 540 63.95 15.68 -10.08
C GLY A 540 62.78 15.25 -9.21
N GLU A 541 62.44 13.96 -9.22
CA GLU A 541 61.28 13.43 -8.50
C GLU A 541 61.66 12.24 -7.63
N PHE A 542 61.01 12.14 -6.47
CA PHE A 542 61.03 10.95 -5.62
C PHE A 542 59.61 10.43 -5.41
N ARG A 543 59.47 9.13 -5.18
CA ARG A 543 58.20 8.45 -4.97
C ARG A 543 58.18 7.77 -3.61
N LEU A 544 57.10 8.00 -2.87
CA LEU A 544 56.82 7.33 -1.61
C LEU A 544 55.66 6.36 -1.77
N LEU A 545 55.82 5.17 -1.20
CA LEU A 545 54.76 4.16 -1.11
C LEU A 545 54.00 4.37 0.21
N HIS A 546 52.97 5.21 0.19
CA HIS A 546 52.09 5.46 1.34
C HIS A 546 51.11 4.30 1.55
N TYR A 547 50.42 4.25 2.72
CA TYR A 547 49.34 3.26 2.95
C TYR A 547 48.23 3.33 1.87
N ALA A 548 48.01 4.53 1.34
CA ALA A 548 47.00 4.86 0.34
C ALA A 548 47.38 4.43 -1.08
N GLY A 549 48.68 4.32 -1.38
CA GLY A 549 49.20 4.12 -2.73
C GLY A 549 50.51 4.88 -2.98
N GLU A 550 50.98 4.83 -4.21
CA GLU A 550 52.23 5.48 -4.60
C GLU A 550 52.00 6.96 -4.93
N VAL A 551 52.82 7.85 -4.37
CA VAL A 551 52.78 9.28 -4.66
C VAL A 551 54.15 9.76 -5.12
N THR A 552 54.18 10.45 -6.26
CA THR A 552 55.41 11.01 -6.83
C THR A 552 55.46 12.51 -6.55
N TYR A 553 56.52 12.97 -5.89
CA TYR A 553 56.75 14.35 -5.48
C TYR A 553 57.90 14.95 -6.28
N SER A 554 57.71 16.18 -6.76
CA SER A 554 58.75 16.98 -7.43
C SER A 554 59.54 17.76 -6.39
N VAL A 555 60.88 17.63 -6.36
CA VAL A 555 61.71 18.36 -5.39
C VAL A 555 61.81 19.85 -5.67
N THR A 556 61.43 20.31 -6.87
CA THR A 556 61.51 21.73 -7.25
C THR A 556 60.76 22.63 -6.27
N GLY A 557 61.48 23.58 -5.67
CA GLY A 557 61.00 24.52 -4.67
C GLY A 557 60.83 23.95 -3.26
N PHE A 558 61.33 22.74 -2.95
CA PHE A 558 61.24 22.17 -1.60
C PHE A 558 62.04 22.99 -0.58
N LEU A 559 63.28 23.36 -0.91
CA LEU A 559 64.14 24.13 0.00
C LEU A 559 63.55 25.51 0.30
N ASP A 560 63.10 26.22 -0.74
CA ASP A 560 62.51 27.55 -0.62
C ASP A 560 61.24 27.53 0.24
N LYS A 561 60.37 26.54 0.01
CA LYS A 561 59.13 26.36 0.76
C LYS A 561 59.37 25.98 2.21
N ASN A 562 60.44 25.25 2.50
CA ASN A 562 60.78 24.85 3.86
C ASN A 562 61.46 25.97 4.67
N ASN A 563 62.26 26.81 4.01
CA ASN A 563 62.98 27.91 4.65
C ASN A 563 62.07 29.06 5.11
N ASP A 564 60.97 29.36 4.38
CA ASP A 564 59.98 30.43 4.65
C ASP A 564 60.59 31.70 5.26
N LEU A 565 61.74 32.12 4.70
CA LEU A 565 62.63 33.05 5.36
C LEU A 565 62.17 34.49 5.14
N LEU A 566 61.63 35.10 6.20
CA LEU A 566 61.29 36.53 6.23
C LEU A 566 62.50 37.34 6.69
N PHE A 567 62.99 38.25 5.84
CA PHE A 567 64.13 39.11 6.16
C PHE A 567 63.86 39.98 7.40
N ARG A 568 64.93 40.26 8.16
CA ARG A 568 64.85 40.97 9.44
C ARG A 568 64.31 42.39 9.29
N ASN A 569 64.74 43.11 8.27
CA ASN A 569 64.25 44.45 7.92
C ASN A 569 62.75 44.47 7.59
N LEU A 570 62.23 43.44 6.91
CA LEU A 570 60.78 43.30 6.69
C LEU A 570 60.03 43.14 8.03
N LYS A 571 60.57 42.35 8.97
CA LYS A 571 60.01 42.20 10.32
C LYS A 571 60.04 43.53 11.07
N GLU A 572 61.19 44.21 11.11
CA GLU A 572 61.38 45.51 11.77
C GLU A 572 60.37 46.54 11.24
N THR A 573 60.16 46.58 9.92
CA THR A 573 59.17 47.45 9.28
C THR A 573 57.75 47.13 9.75
N MET A 574 57.35 45.85 9.76
CA MET A 574 56.00 45.46 10.20
C MET A 574 55.79 45.70 11.69
N CYS A 575 56.82 45.54 12.54
CA CYS A 575 56.77 45.89 13.96
C CYS A 575 56.59 47.40 14.22
N SER A 576 56.87 48.26 13.24
CA SER A 576 56.67 49.71 13.30
C SER A 576 55.27 50.16 12.85
N SER A 577 54.45 49.23 12.36
CA SER A 577 53.08 49.49 11.91
C SER A 577 52.22 50.07 13.04
N LYS A 578 51.46 51.12 12.73
CA LYS A 578 50.45 51.67 13.65
C LYS A 578 49.13 50.92 13.62
N ASN A 579 48.95 49.94 12.73
CA ASN A 579 47.74 49.11 12.70
C ASN A 579 47.76 48.16 13.93
N PRO A 580 46.75 48.19 14.82
CA PRO A 580 46.73 47.40 16.04
C PRO A 580 46.87 45.88 15.82
N ILE A 581 46.27 45.36 14.74
CA ILE A 581 46.33 43.94 14.39
C ILE A 581 47.75 43.57 13.95
N MET A 582 48.38 44.39 13.10
CA MET A 582 49.74 44.15 12.63
C MET A 582 50.76 44.19 13.76
N SER A 583 50.65 45.14 14.69
CA SER A 583 51.52 45.21 15.87
C SER A 583 51.38 44.00 16.79
N GLN A 584 50.21 43.36 16.85
CA GLN A 584 50.02 42.09 17.59
C GLN A 584 50.54 40.88 16.80
N CYS A 585 50.46 40.91 15.47
CA CYS A 585 50.96 39.85 14.60
C CYS A 585 52.50 39.81 14.54
N PHE A 586 53.17 40.94 14.73
CA PHE A 586 54.64 41.08 14.67
C PHE A 586 55.16 41.66 15.98
N ASP A 587 55.38 40.79 16.98
CA ASP A 587 55.89 41.19 18.28
C ASP A 587 57.37 41.62 18.21
N ARG A 588 57.72 42.67 18.95
CA ARG A 588 59.09 43.20 19.04
C ARG A 588 60.05 42.21 19.70
N SER A 589 59.53 41.28 20.50
CA SER A 589 60.30 40.18 21.11
C SER A 589 60.98 39.28 20.06
N GLU A 590 60.42 39.15 18.86
CA GLU A 590 61.04 38.35 17.77
C GLU A 590 62.35 38.96 17.23
N LEU A 591 62.60 40.24 17.49
CA LEU A 591 63.80 40.94 17.00
C LEU A 591 65.03 40.73 17.90
N SER A 592 64.81 40.36 19.17
CA SER A 592 65.87 40.06 20.14
C SER A 592 66.31 38.58 20.09
N ASP A 593 65.45 37.70 19.58
CA ASP A 593 65.73 36.27 19.50
C ASP A 593 66.77 35.97 18.41
N LYS A 594 67.98 35.58 18.82
CA LYS A 594 69.10 35.26 17.90
C LYS A 594 69.01 33.83 17.35
N LYS A 595 68.03 33.02 17.81
CA LYS A 595 67.78 31.69 17.27
C LYS A 595 67.21 31.82 15.85
N ARG A 596 67.75 31.05 14.91
CA ARG A 596 67.13 30.91 13.59
C ARG A 596 65.73 30.32 13.76
N PRO A 597 64.72 30.84 13.03
CA PRO A 597 63.38 30.26 13.07
C PRO A 597 63.43 28.80 12.62
N GLU A 598 62.63 27.96 13.27
CA GLU A 598 62.44 26.57 12.86
C GLU A 598 61.88 26.52 11.43
N THR A 599 62.25 25.50 10.66
CA THR A 599 61.75 25.29 9.30
C THR A 599 60.27 24.91 9.31
N VAL A 600 59.59 25.12 8.19
CA VAL A 600 58.14 24.83 8.07
C VAL A 600 57.85 23.35 8.35
N ALA A 601 58.67 22.43 7.85
CA ALA A 601 58.49 21.01 8.05
C ALA A 601 58.65 20.60 9.53
N THR A 602 59.60 21.19 10.26
CA THR A 602 59.78 20.93 11.69
C THR A 602 58.67 21.54 12.54
N GLN A 603 58.28 22.78 12.28
CA GLN A 603 57.11 23.41 12.94
C GLN A 603 55.86 22.55 12.73
N PHE A 604 55.68 22.03 11.52
CA PHE A 604 54.56 21.16 11.20
C PHE A 604 54.61 19.84 11.97
N LYS A 605 55.76 19.18 11.99
CA LYS A 605 55.97 17.95 12.76
C LYS A 605 55.63 18.15 14.24
N MET A 606 56.11 19.24 14.86
CA MET A 606 55.81 19.54 16.26
C MET A 606 54.32 19.80 16.49
N SER A 607 53.67 20.56 15.61
CA SER A 607 52.24 20.82 15.66
C SER A 607 51.40 19.54 15.54
N LEU A 608 51.85 18.60 14.69
CA LEU A 608 51.19 17.31 14.51
C LEU A 608 51.36 16.40 15.73
N LEU A 609 52.54 16.39 16.36
CA LEU A 609 52.78 15.64 17.60
C LEU A 609 51.85 16.14 18.72
N GLN A 610 51.71 17.46 18.87
CA GLN A 610 50.76 18.05 19.82
C GLN A 610 49.32 17.63 19.54
N LEU A 611 48.90 17.62 18.26
CA LEU A 611 47.57 17.16 17.89
C LEU A 611 47.35 15.67 18.23
N VAL A 612 48.34 14.81 17.95
CA VAL A 612 48.27 13.39 18.27
C VAL A 612 48.13 13.18 19.78
N GLU A 613 48.87 13.92 20.60
CA GLU A 613 48.76 13.87 22.07
C GLU A 613 47.37 14.28 22.56
N ILE A 614 46.83 15.38 22.00
CA ILE A 614 45.45 15.84 22.28
C ILE A 614 44.41 14.77 21.91
N LEU A 615 44.61 14.03 20.82
CA LEU A 615 43.68 12.99 20.38
C LEU A 615 43.83 11.70 21.20
N GLN A 616 45.05 11.35 21.63
CA GLN A 616 45.30 10.17 22.48
C GLN A 616 44.68 10.30 23.87
N SER A 617 44.53 11.52 24.38
CA SER A 617 43.85 11.79 25.66
C SER A 617 42.32 11.67 25.60
N LYS A 618 41.73 11.51 24.42
CA LYS A 618 40.27 11.48 24.20
C LYS A 618 39.82 10.16 23.60
N GLU A 619 38.56 9.80 23.84
CA GLU A 619 37.95 8.65 23.21
C GLU A 619 37.52 8.99 21.77
N PRO A 620 37.97 8.25 20.75
CA PRO A 620 37.76 8.64 19.37
C PRO A 620 36.49 8.04 18.75
N ALA A 621 35.75 8.87 18.01
CA ALA A 621 34.70 8.49 17.09
C ALA A 621 35.10 8.85 15.65
N TYR A 622 34.72 8.04 14.66
CA TYR A 622 35.24 8.18 13.31
C TYR A 622 34.14 8.35 12.27
N VAL A 623 34.30 9.35 11.40
CA VAL A 623 33.46 9.56 10.22
C VAL A 623 34.35 9.60 8.98
N ARG A 624 34.10 8.69 8.03
CA ARG A 624 34.85 8.53 6.78
C ARG A 624 33.96 8.97 5.61
N CYS A 625 34.26 10.11 5.03
CA CYS A 625 33.52 10.71 3.93
C CYS A 625 34.07 10.25 2.56
N ILE A 626 33.18 9.87 1.65
CA ILE A 626 33.47 9.40 0.30
C ILE A 626 32.80 10.32 -0.73
N LYS A 627 33.56 10.70 -1.76
CA LYS A 627 33.09 11.45 -2.92
C LYS A 627 32.62 10.46 -4.02
N PRO A 628 31.36 10.46 -4.48
CA PRO A 628 30.92 9.43 -5.42
C PRO A 628 31.28 9.69 -6.89
N ASN A 629 31.58 10.93 -7.29
CA ASN A 629 32.00 11.29 -8.65
C ASN A 629 32.64 12.68 -8.70
N ASP A 630 33.52 12.93 -9.68
CA ASP A 630 34.19 14.22 -9.88
C ASP A 630 33.31 15.29 -10.52
N ALA A 631 32.26 14.88 -11.23
CA ALA A 631 31.34 15.79 -11.93
C ALA A 631 30.36 16.53 -10.99
N LYS A 632 30.39 16.25 -9.68
CA LYS A 632 29.47 16.80 -8.67
C LYS A 632 27.98 16.57 -8.99
N GLN A 633 27.68 15.45 -9.64
CA GLN A 633 26.33 15.11 -10.08
C GLN A 633 25.62 14.20 -9.06
N PRO A 634 24.34 14.46 -8.75
CA PRO A 634 23.55 13.57 -7.89
C PRO A 634 23.28 12.23 -8.61
N GLY A 635 23.23 11.14 -7.85
CA GLY A 635 22.90 9.79 -8.36
C GLY A 635 23.98 9.10 -9.20
N ARG A 636 25.08 9.79 -9.54
CA ARG A 636 26.22 9.21 -10.25
C ARG A 636 27.21 8.57 -9.27
N PHE A 637 27.60 7.32 -9.55
CA PHE A 637 28.51 6.53 -8.73
C PHE A 637 29.66 6.01 -9.60
N ASP A 638 30.85 6.57 -9.40
CA ASP A 638 32.07 6.16 -10.10
C ASP A 638 32.82 5.11 -9.28
N GLU A 639 32.79 3.87 -9.77
CA GLU A 639 33.37 2.73 -9.07
C GLU A 639 34.90 2.82 -8.96
N VAL A 640 35.57 3.36 -9.97
CA VAL A 640 37.04 3.47 -9.98
C VAL A 640 37.49 4.50 -8.96
N LEU A 641 36.83 5.65 -8.95
CA LEU A 641 37.09 6.69 -7.97
C LEU A 641 36.87 6.17 -6.56
N ILE A 642 35.70 5.58 -6.28
CA ILE A 642 35.36 5.10 -4.93
C ILE A 642 36.29 3.97 -4.49
N ARG A 643 36.70 3.07 -5.38
CA ARG A 643 37.71 2.03 -5.10
C ARG A 643 39.00 2.63 -4.55
N HIS A 644 39.50 3.68 -5.22
CA HIS A 644 40.66 4.42 -4.74
C HIS A 644 40.42 4.98 -3.32
N GLN A 645 39.23 5.53 -3.04
CA GLN A 645 38.88 6.05 -1.71
C GLN A 645 38.75 5.02 -0.62
N VAL A 646 38.17 3.87 -0.93
CA VAL A 646 38.07 2.75 0.00
C VAL A 646 39.46 2.31 0.44
N LYS A 647 40.43 2.30 -0.48
CA LYS A 647 41.83 1.98 -0.21
C LYS A 647 42.53 3.04 0.65
N TYR A 648 42.53 4.32 0.25
CA TYR A 648 43.25 5.34 1.03
C TYR A 648 42.56 5.76 2.32
N LEU A 649 41.27 5.48 2.52
CA LEU A 649 40.63 5.67 3.83
C LEU A 649 40.89 4.48 4.78
N GLY A 650 41.56 3.43 4.29
CA GLY A 650 41.83 2.21 5.03
C GLY A 650 40.56 1.50 5.49
N LEU A 651 39.47 1.58 4.72
CA LEU A 651 38.16 1.04 5.13
C LEU A 651 38.19 -0.50 5.14
N MET A 652 38.91 -1.11 4.19
CA MET A 652 39.07 -2.56 4.12
C MET A 652 39.92 -3.07 5.29
N GLU A 653 40.99 -2.37 5.64
CA GLU A 653 41.84 -2.66 6.79
C GLU A 653 41.04 -2.51 8.08
N ASN A 654 40.22 -1.46 8.21
CA ASN A 654 39.34 -1.29 9.35
C ASN A 654 38.33 -2.43 9.49
N LEU A 655 37.70 -2.83 8.38
CA LEU A 655 36.80 -3.97 8.35
C LEU A 655 37.51 -5.27 8.74
N ARG A 656 38.73 -5.51 8.25
CA ARG A 656 39.54 -6.69 8.60
C ARG A 656 39.87 -6.71 10.09
N VAL A 657 40.32 -5.58 10.65
CA VAL A 657 40.63 -5.46 12.09
C VAL A 657 39.39 -5.75 12.93
N ARG A 658 38.24 -5.18 12.57
CA ARG A 658 36.98 -5.40 13.28
C ARG A 658 36.45 -6.82 13.16
N ARG A 659 36.73 -7.51 12.05
CA ARG A 659 36.21 -8.85 11.77
C ARG A 659 37.12 -10.00 12.19
N ALA A 660 38.41 -9.75 12.38
CA ALA A 660 39.32 -10.77 12.90
C ALA A 660 38.86 -11.28 14.28
N GLY A 661 38.19 -10.42 15.05
CA GLY A 661 37.48 -10.79 16.28
C GLY A 661 36.03 -11.25 16.06
N PHE A 662 35.13 -10.77 16.92
CA PHE A 662 33.70 -11.10 16.88
C PHE A 662 32.89 -10.03 16.14
N ALA A 663 32.21 -10.43 15.07
CA ALA A 663 31.43 -9.54 14.22
C ALA A 663 30.24 -8.87 14.93
N TYR A 664 29.66 -9.49 15.96
CA TYR A 664 28.51 -8.94 16.67
C TYR A 664 28.61 -9.17 18.17
N ARG A 665 28.26 -8.15 18.97
CA ARG A 665 28.26 -8.23 20.44
C ARG A 665 27.03 -7.54 21.04
N ARG A 666 26.43 -8.14 22.06
CA ARG A 666 25.27 -7.54 22.77
C ARG A 666 25.14 -8.03 24.20
N LYS A 667 24.65 -7.18 25.10
CA LYS A 667 24.31 -7.56 26.49
C LYS A 667 23.31 -8.70 26.51
N TYR A 668 23.45 -9.62 27.47
CA TYR A 668 22.61 -10.81 27.57
C TYR A 668 21.11 -10.48 27.68
N GLU A 669 20.74 -9.48 28.46
CA GLU A 669 19.35 -9.04 28.65
C GLU A 669 18.68 -8.64 27.34
N ALA A 670 19.33 -7.74 26.60
CA ALA A 670 18.82 -7.23 25.33
C ALA A 670 18.76 -8.33 24.25
N PHE A 671 19.76 -9.22 24.22
CA PHE A 671 19.77 -10.36 23.31
C PHE A 671 18.62 -11.33 23.64
N LEU A 672 18.48 -11.73 24.90
CA LEU A 672 17.42 -12.63 25.33
C LEU A 672 16.03 -12.05 25.10
N GLN A 673 15.80 -10.78 25.43
CA GLN A 673 14.49 -10.15 25.24
C GLN A 673 14.06 -10.15 23.76
N ARG A 674 15.00 -9.98 22.84
CA ARG A 674 14.75 -9.99 21.40
C ARG A 674 14.46 -11.41 20.89
N TYR A 675 15.29 -12.38 21.27
CA TYR A 675 15.30 -13.70 20.65
C TYR A 675 14.61 -14.81 21.46
N LYS A 676 14.13 -14.54 22.69
CA LYS A 676 13.44 -15.54 23.54
C LYS A 676 12.25 -16.25 22.89
N SER A 677 11.65 -15.67 21.86
CA SER A 677 10.50 -16.30 21.18
C SER A 677 10.88 -17.52 20.32
N LEU A 678 12.17 -17.65 19.99
CA LEU A 678 12.72 -18.72 19.15
C LEU A 678 12.81 -20.04 19.90
N CYS A 679 13.14 -20.01 21.19
CA CYS A 679 13.25 -21.21 22.01
C CYS A 679 12.00 -21.38 22.90
N PRO A 680 11.35 -22.56 22.88
CA PRO A 680 10.19 -22.83 23.74
C PRO A 680 10.47 -22.67 25.24
N GLU A 681 11.70 -22.95 25.70
CA GLU A 681 12.08 -22.87 27.12
C GLU A 681 12.27 -21.44 27.61
N THR A 682 12.63 -20.51 26.73
CA THR A 682 12.81 -19.09 27.08
C THR A 682 11.54 -18.26 26.88
N TRP A 683 10.55 -18.80 26.17
CA TRP A 683 9.26 -18.15 25.89
C TRP A 683 8.18 -18.55 26.92
N PRO A 684 7.31 -17.63 27.40
CA PRO A 684 7.22 -16.19 27.11
C PRO A 684 8.05 -15.30 28.03
N THR A 685 8.44 -15.80 29.19
CA THR A 685 9.15 -15.06 30.24
C THR A 685 10.24 -15.94 30.81
N TRP A 686 11.45 -15.39 30.97
CA TRP A 686 12.57 -16.06 31.59
C TRP A 686 12.76 -15.54 33.02
N ALA A 687 12.87 -16.45 33.99
CA ALA A 687 13.00 -16.12 35.41
C ALA A 687 14.44 -16.26 35.95
N GLY A 688 15.34 -16.91 35.20
CA GLY A 688 16.74 -17.10 35.59
C GLY A 688 17.62 -15.90 35.21
N ARG A 689 18.94 -16.05 35.41
CA ARG A 689 19.90 -15.02 34.96
C ARG A 689 19.85 -14.90 33.43
N PRO A 690 19.99 -13.68 32.87
CA PRO A 690 19.97 -13.47 31.42
C PRO A 690 21.01 -14.30 30.66
N GLN A 691 22.22 -14.46 31.23
CA GLN A 691 23.30 -15.26 30.65
C GLN A 691 22.89 -16.72 30.44
N ASP A 692 22.26 -17.33 31.45
CA ASP A 692 21.80 -18.72 31.39
C ASP A 692 20.70 -18.89 30.33
N GLY A 693 19.79 -17.90 30.22
CA GLY A 693 18.75 -17.88 29.19
C GLY A 693 19.31 -17.78 27.77
N VAL A 694 20.35 -16.95 27.58
CA VAL A 694 21.06 -16.86 26.30
C VAL A 694 21.79 -18.17 25.99
N ALA A 695 22.41 -18.83 26.98
CA ALA A 695 23.06 -20.12 26.79
C ALA A 695 22.07 -21.21 26.31
N VAL A 696 20.88 -21.28 26.90
CA VAL A 696 19.80 -22.20 26.47
C VAL A 696 19.33 -21.88 25.06
N LEU A 697 19.10 -20.60 24.76
CA LEU A 697 18.69 -20.15 23.44
C LEU A 697 19.71 -20.53 22.36
N VAL A 698 20.99 -20.25 22.60
CA VAL A 698 22.09 -20.53 21.66
C VAL A 698 22.25 -22.03 21.42
N ARG A 699 22.11 -22.85 22.48
CA ARG A 699 22.10 -24.32 22.35
C ARG A 699 20.91 -24.80 21.52
N HIS A 700 19.72 -24.23 21.71
CA HIS A 700 18.53 -24.57 20.93
C HIS A 700 18.66 -24.21 19.45
N LEU A 701 19.31 -23.07 19.15
CA LEU A 701 19.60 -22.63 17.78
C LEU A 701 20.73 -23.41 17.11
N GLY A 702 21.47 -24.23 17.86
CA GLY A 702 22.52 -25.10 17.33
C GLY A 702 23.80 -24.35 16.94
N TYR A 703 24.12 -23.24 17.60
CA TYR A 703 25.37 -22.53 17.32
C TYR A 703 26.58 -23.39 17.71
N LYS A 704 27.61 -23.38 16.87
CA LYS A 704 28.85 -24.12 17.18
C LYS A 704 29.76 -23.32 18.10
N PRO A 705 30.64 -23.97 18.89
CA PRO A 705 31.55 -23.28 19.82
C PRO A 705 32.54 -22.30 19.15
N GLU A 706 32.84 -22.48 17.87
CA GLU A 706 33.64 -21.52 17.09
C GLU A 706 32.86 -20.27 16.64
N GLU A 707 31.53 -20.34 16.61
CA GLU A 707 30.67 -19.26 16.10
C GLU A 707 30.34 -18.22 17.16
N TYR A 708 30.51 -18.53 18.45
CA TYR A 708 30.22 -17.59 19.54
C TYR A 708 31.13 -17.78 20.76
N LYS A 709 31.24 -16.72 21.56
CA LYS A 709 31.79 -16.75 22.93
C LYS A 709 30.85 -16.03 23.88
N MET A 710 30.82 -16.52 25.12
CA MET A 710 30.06 -15.92 26.22
C MET A 710 31.05 -15.13 27.07
N GLY A 711 30.98 -13.80 27.01
CA GLY A 711 31.76 -12.92 27.88
C GLY A 711 31.15 -12.83 29.28
N ARG A 712 31.69 -11.93 30.11
CA ARG A 712 31.15 -11.67 31.46
C ARG A 712 29.76 -11.04 31.43
N THR A 713 29.50 -10.11 30.51
CA THR A 713 28.23 -9.35 30.43
C THR A 713 27.54 -9.41 29.06
N LYS A 714 28.28 -9.79 28.01
CA LYS A 714 27.80 -9.79 26.62
C LYS A 714 28.00 -11.15 25.93
N ILE A 715 27.12 -11.46 24.98
CA ILE A 715 27.35 -12.51 23.98
C ILE A 715 28.12 -11.94 22.81
N PHE A 716 29.09 -12.70 22.29
CA PHE A 716 29.92 -12.38 21.15
C PHE A 716 29.71 -13.42 20.04
N ILE A 717 29.36 -13.00 18.83
CA ILE A 717 29.11 -13.88 17.67
C ILE A 717 30.17 -13.57 16.61
N ARG A 718 30.88 -14.61 16.17
CA ARG A 718 32.03 -14.50 15.25
C ARG A 718 31.60 -14.30 13.81
N PHE A 719 30.64 -15.09 13.33
CA PHE A 719 30.22 -15.05 11.94
C PHE A 719 28.86 -14.34 11.74
N PRO A 720 28.76 -13.38 10.80
CA PRO A 720 27.50 -12.74 10.46
C PRO A 720 26.41 -13.73 10.02
N LYS A 721 26.79 -14.83 9.36
CA LYS A 721 25.88 -15.90 8.92
C LYS A 721 25.06 -16.47 10.07
N THR A 722 25.71 -16.71 11.22
CA THR A 722 25.05 -17.23 12.43
C THR A 722 24.02 -16.23 12.96
N LEU A 723 24.34 -14.93 12.94
CA LEU A 723 23.39 -13.88 13.32
C LEU A 723 22.20 -13.79 12.35
N PHE A 724 22.47 -13.84 11.04
CA PHE A 724 21.42 -13.76 10.01
C PHE A 724 20.46 -14.94 10.10
N ALA A 725 20.96 -16.16 10.27
CA ALA A 725 20.10 -17.33 10.44
C ALA A 725 19.14 -17.19 11.64
N THR A 726 19.58 -16.55 12.72
CA THR A 726 18.76 -16.30 13.91
C THR A 726 17.72 -15.21 13.70
N GLU A 727 18.03 -14.18 12.93
CA GLU A 727 17.04 -13.16 12.54
C GLU A 727 15.99 -13.72 11.58
N ASP A 728 16.41 -14.52 10.58
CA ASP A 728 15.48 -15.19 9.66
C ASP A 728 14.50 -16.10 10.42
N ALA A 729 15.01 -16.85 11.40
CA ALA A 729 14.17 -17.65 12.30
C ALA A 729 13.19 -16.78 13.11
N LEU A 730 13.61 -15.58 13.55
CA LEU A 730 12.79 -14.67 14.33
C LEU A 730 11.64 -14.10 13.48
N GLU A 731 11.90 -13.81 12.22
CA GLU A 731 10.90 -13.31 11.30
C GLU A 731 9.80 -14.34 11.02
N VAL A 732 10.18 -15.58 10.72
CA VAL A 732 9.22 -16.70 10.59
C VAL A 732 8.41 -16.87 11.88
N ARG A 733 9.07 -16.76 13.04
CA ARG A 733 8.40 -16.87 14.34
C ARG A 733 7.40 -15.72 14.57
N ARG A 734 7.71 -14.49 14.18
CA ARG A 734 6.80 -13.34 14.28
C ARG A 734 5.51 -13.55 13.50
N GLN A 735 5.60 -14.06 12.27
CA GLN A 735 4.42 -14.40 11.46
C GLN A 735 3.56 -15.48 12.14
N SER A 736 4.20 -16.50 12.74
CA SER A 736 3.52 -17.52 13.54
C SER A 736 2.80 -16.94 14.76
N LEU A 737 3.45 -16.04 15.51
CA LEU A 737 2.84 -15.37 16.67
C LEU A 737 1.65 -14.48 16.25
N ALA A 738 1.78 -13.72 15.17
CA ALA A 738 0.70 -12.92 14.62
C ALA A 738 -0.50 -13.79 14.25
N THR A 739 -0.26 -14.95 13.63
CA THR A 739 -1.31 -15.92 13.29
C THR A 739 -2.03 -16.45 14.52
N LYS A 740 -1.31 -16.76 15.61
CA LYS A 740 -1.92 -17.19 16.90
C LYS A 740 -2.80 -16.10 17.51
N ILE A 741 -2.36 -14.84 17.48
CA ILE A 741 -3.15 -13.71 17.98
C ILE A 741 -4.41 -13.52 17.13
N GLN A 742 -4.26 -13.53 15.80
CA GLN A 742 -5.38 -13.40 14.86
C GLN A 742 -6.40 -14.53 15.02
N ALA A 743 -5.94 -15.78 15.17
CA ALA A 743 -6.81 -16.94 15.39
C ALA A 743 -7.58 -16.81 16.71
N SER A 744 -6.91 -16.46 17.81
CA SER A 744 -7.54 -16.24 19.11
C SER A 744 -8.57 -15.09 19.06
N TRP A 745 -8.23 -13.98 18.40
CA TRP A 745 -9.16 -12.85 18.25
C TRP A 745 -10.37 -13.20 17.38
N ARG A 746 -10.17 -13.86 16.24
CA ARG A 746 -11.26 -14.34 15.37
C ARG A 746 -12.16 -15.31 16.14
N GLY A 747 -11.58 -16.25 16.88
CA GLY A 747 -12.31 -17.19 17.74
C GLY A 747 -13.13 -16.47 18.82
N PHE A 748 -12.52 -15.51 19.51
CA PHE A 748 -13.23 -14.66 20.50
C PHE A 748 -14.38 -13.89 19.86
N HIS A 749 -14.14 -13.22 18.73
CA HIS A 749 -15.14 -12.42 18.03
C HIS A 749 -16.36 -13.26 17.61
N TRP A 750 -16.13 -14.41 16.99
CA TRP A 750 -17.20 -15.31 16.57
C TRP A 750 -17.93 -15.94 17.75
N ARG A 751 -17.22 -16.31 18.83
CA ARG A 751 -17.84 -16.79 20.07
C ARG A 751 -18.76 -15.74 20.68
N GLN A 752 -18.35 -14.47 20.73
CA GLN A 752 -19.19 -13.38 21.23
C GLN A 752 -20.44 -13.18 20.37
N LYS A 753 -20.29 -13.21 19.04
CA LYS A 753 -21.43 -13.12 18.10
C LYS A 753 -22.41 -14.29 18.29
N PHE A 754 -21.91 -15.51 18.37
CA PHE A 754 -22.72 -16.70 18.62
C PHE A 754 -23.48 -16.62 19.95
N LEU A 755 -22.81 -16.22 21.03
CA LEU A 755 -23.45 -16.07 22.35
C LEU A 755 -24.57 -15.02 22.34
N ARG A 756 -24.42 -13.92 21.59
CA ARG A 756 -25.50 -12.93 21.41
C ARG A 756 -26.70 -13.55 20.67
N VAL A 757 -26.46 -14.20 19.53
CA VAL A 757 -27.52 -14.86 18.75
C VAL A 757 -28.25 -15.92 19.59
N LYS A 758 -27.50 -16.74 20.34
CA LYS A 758 -28.06 -17.75 21.25
C LYS A 758 -28.99 -17.12 22.30
N ARG A 759 -28.56 -16.02 22.94
CA ARG A 759 -29.40 -15.31 23.93
C ARG A 759 -30.68 -14.76 23.31
N SER A 760 -30.59 -14.13 22.13
CA SER A 760 -31.76 -13.63 21.40
C SER A 760 -32.73 -14.75 21.02
N ALA A 761 -32.21 -15.88 20.52
CA ALA A 761 -33.03 -17.05 20.17
C ALA A 761 -33.75 -17.63 21.41
N ILE A 762 -33.05 -17.78 22.54
CA ILE A 762 -33.66 -18.25 23.80
C ILE A 762 -34.78 -17.31 24.26
N CYS A 763 -34.57 -15.99 24.17
CA CYS A 763 -35.58 -14.99 24.51
C CYS A 763 -36.82 -15.10 23.62
N ILE A 764 -36.66 -15.18 22.29
CA ILE A 764 -37.78 -15.34 21.37
C ILE A 764 -38.55 -16.64 21.66
N GLN A 765 -37.82 -17.74 21.89
CA GLN A 765 -38.43 -19.03 22.20
C GLN A 765 -39.20 -19.01 23.52
N SER A 766 -38.71 -18.33 24.57
CA SER A 766 -39.42 -18.23 25.84
C SER A 766 -40.70 -17.39 25.71
N TRP A 767 -40.64 -16.27 24.98
CA TRP A 767 -41.81 -15.45 24.66
C TRP A 767 -42.85 -16.20 23.83
N TRP A 768 -42.41 -16.98 22.85
CA TRP A 768 -43.30 -17.81 22.04
C TRP A 768 -43.97 -18.90 22.87
N ARG A 769 -43.22 -19.65 23.69
CA ARG A 769 -43.76 -20.65 24.62
C ARG A 769 -44.78 -20.03 25.58
N GLY A 770 -44.47 -18.86 26.14
CA GLY A 770 -45.40 -18.10 27.01
C GLY A 770 -46.68 -17.68 26.29
N THR A 771 -46.56 -17.22 25.04
CA THR A 771 -47.72 -16.83 24.21
C THR A 771 -48.60 -18.02 23.85
N LEU A 772 -48.00 -19.16 23.49
CA LEU A 772 -48.72 -20.40 23.24
C LEU A 772 -49.49 -20.85 24.49
N GLY A 773 -48.86 -20.78 25.67
CA GLY A 773 -49.49 -21.06 26.96
C GLY A 773 -50.69 -20.16 27.22
N ARG A 774 -50.54 -18.83 27.05
CA ARG A 774 -51.64 -17.86 27.19
C ARG A 774 -52.78 -18.12 26.22
N ARG A 775 -52.50 -18.42 24.95
CA ARG A 775 -53.53 -18.78 23.95
C ARG A 775 -54.30 -20.04 24.37
N LYS A 776 -53.60 -21.08 24.85
CA LYS A 776 -54.23 -22.32 25.33
C LYS A 776 -55.12 -22.06 26.56
N ALA A 777 -54.65 -21.24 27.50
CA ALA A 777 -55.43 -20.84 28.67
C ALA A 777 -56.67 -20.01 28.30
N ALA A 778 -56.53 -19.04 27.39
CA ALA A 778 -57.64 -18.24 26.87
C ALA A 778 -58.70 -19.11 26.18
N LYS A 779 -58.27 -20.07 25.34
CA LYS A 779 -59.19 -21.03 24.70
C LYS A 779 -59.96 -21.87 25.72
N ARG A 780 -59.28 -22.37 26.77
CA ARG A 780 -59.92 -23.12 27.87
C ARG A 780 -60.90 -22.25 28.67
N LYS A 781 -60.50 -21.01 29.00
CA LYS A 781 -61.35 -20.06 29.73
C LYS A 781 -62.60 -19.69 28.92
N TRP A 782 -62.44 -19.41 27.63
CA TRP A 782 -63.54 -19.15 26.71
C TRP A 782 -64.50 -20.35 26.65
N ALA A 783 -63.98 -21.57 26.45
CA ALA A 783 -64.80 -22.78 26.44
C ALA A 783 -65.59 -22.97 27.75
N ALA A 784 -64.93 -22.82 28.90
CA ALA A 784 -65.58 -22.94 30.20
C ALA A 784 -66.66 -21.85 30.42
N GLN A 785 -66.40 -20.60 30.02
CA GLN A 785 -67.38 -19.52 30.11
C GLN A 785 -68.58 -19.75 29.19
N THR A 786 -68.36 -20.23 27.96
CA THR A 786 -69.42 -20.57 27.01
C THR A 786 -70.30 -21.70 27.54
N ILE A 787 -69.70 -22.77 28.08
CA ILE A 787 -70.44 -23.87 28.72
C ILE A 787 -71.26 -23.35 29.91
N ARG A 788 -70.65 -22.53 30.78
CA ARG A 788 -71.35 -21.94 31.93
C ARG A 788 -72.51 -21.03 31.51
N ARG A 789 -72.36 -20.24 30.45
CA ARG A 789 -73.43 -19.40 29.88
C ARG A 789 -74.57 -20.25 29.32
N LEU A 790 -74.26 -21.32 28.59
CA LEU A 790 -75.26 -22.25 28.06
C LEU A 790 -76.04 -22.96 29.19
N ILE A 791 -75.36 -23.46 30.21
CA ILE A 791 -76.00 -24.13 31.36
C ILE A 791 -76.90 -23.15 32.12
N ARG A 792 -76.41 -21.95 32.44
CA ARG A 792 -77.21 -20.92 33.13
C ARG A 792 -78.42 -20.48 32.30
N GLY A 793 -78.23 -20.28 30.99
CA GLY A 793 -79.32 -19.95 30.08
C GLY A 793 -80.37 -21.07 29.94
N PHE A 794 -79.95 -22.33 29.97
CA PHE A 794 -80.86 -23.48 29.95
C PHE A 794 -81.68 -23.61 31.24
N ILE A 795 -81.09 -23.32 32.40
CA ILE A 795 -81.81 -23.30 33.69
C ILE A 795 -82.87 -22.20 33.66
N LEU A 796 -82.53 -21.00 33.19
CA LEU A 796 -83.41 -19.81 33.14
C LEU A 796 -84.25 -19.71 31.85
N ARG A 797 -84.49 -20.83 31.15
CA ARG A 797 -85.12 -20.87 29.82
C ARG A 797 -86.58 -20.42 29.77
N HIS A 798 -87.29 -20.49 30.90
CA HIS A 798 -88.70 -20.10 31.03
C HIS A 798 -88.89 -18.74 31.71
N ALA A 799 -87.80 -18.11 32.15
CA ALA A 799 -87.83 -16.77 32.72
C ALA A 799 -87.84 -15.70 31.61
N PRO A 800 -88.34 -14.48 31.88
CA PRO A 800 -88.22 -13.36 30.95
C PRO A 800 -86.75 -13.07 30.60
N ARG A 801 -86.51 -12.41 29.47
CA ARG A 801 -85.16 -12.17 28.94
C ARG A 801 -84.32 -11.36 29.96
N CYS A 802 -83.27 -11.98 30.48
CA CYS A 802 -82.26 -11.41 31.36
C CYS A 802 -80.85 -11.54 30.74
N PRO A 803 -79.84 -10.78 31.22
CA PRO A 803 -78.46 -10.87 30.71
C PRO A 803 -77.91 -12.31 30.69
N GLU A 804 -78.34 -13.16 31.61
CA GLU A 804 -77.89 -14.54 31.77
C GLU A 804 -78.52 -15.52 30.79
N ASN A 805 -79.76 -15.29 30.32
CA ASN A 805 -80.47 -16.19 29.39
C ASN A 805 -80.51 -15.68 27.94
N ALA A 806 -80.15 -14.41 27.70
CA ALA A 806 -80.21 -13.77 26.38
C ALA A 806 -79.44 -14.56 25.30
N PHE A 807 -78.21 -14.98 25.59
CA PHE A 807 -77.38 -15.75 24.66
C PHE A 807 -78.02 -17.09 24.27
N PHE A 808 -78.64 -17.79 25.23
CA PHE A 808 -79.29 -19.07 24.99
C PHE A 808 -80.56 -18.89 24.16
N LEU A 809 -81.39 -17.89 24.48
CA LEU A 809 -82.62 -17.61 23.73
C LEU A 809 -82.33 -17.19 22.28
N ASP A 810 -81.31 -16.35 22.05
CA ASP A 810 -80.90 -15.95 20.70
C ASP A 810 -80.30 -17.14 19.91
N HIS A 811 -79.56 -18.01 20.58
CA HIS A 811 -79.05 -19.24 19.98
C HIS A 811 -80.18 -20.20 19.58
N VAL A 812 -81.17 -20.42 20.46
CA VAL A 812 -82.34 -21.26 20.16
C VAL A 812 -83.15 -20.69 19.00
N ARG A 813 -83.36 -19.37 18.98
CA ARG A 813 -84.07 -18.69 17.87
C ARG A 813 -83.36 -18.87 16.54
N THR A 814 -82.06 -18.59 16.52
CA THR A 814 -81.25 -18.69 15.30
C THR A 814 -81.14 -20.14 14.83
N SER A 815 -80.96 -21.09 15.75
CA SER A 815 -80.88 -22.52 15.43
C SER A 815 -82.19 -23.04 14.84
N PHE A 816 -83.35 -22.65 15.39
CA PHE A 816 -84.64 -23.04 14.82
C PHE A 816 -84.84 -22.50 13.40
N LEU A 817 -84.55 -21.22 13.15
CA LEU A 817 -84.67 -20.63 11.81
C LEU A 817 -83.72 -21.28 10.79
N LEU A 818 -82.48 -21.59 11.20
CA LEU A 818 -81.52 -22.31 10.35
C LEU A 818 -81.96 -23.74 10.07
N ASN A 819 -82.57 -24.42 11.04
CA ASN A 819 -83.11 -25.76 10.85
C ASN A 819 -84.34 -25.73 9.94
N LEU A 820 -85.25 -24.77 10.13
CA LEU A 820 -86.42 -24.58 9.28
C LEU A 820 -86.02 -24.41 7.80
N ARG A 821 -85.01 -23.58 7.50
CA ARG A 821 -84.47 -23.42 6.14
C ARG A 821 -84.03 -24.76 5.51
N ARG A 822 -83.48 -25.68 6.30
CA ARG A 822 -82.96 -26.96 5.82
C ARG A 822 -84.06 -28.00 5.61
N GLN A 823 -85.20 -27.86 6.29
CA GLN A 823 -86.30 -28.82 6.31
C GLN A 823 -87.59 -28.26 5.67
N LEU A 824 -87.46 -27.43 4.64
CA LEU A 824 -88.62 -26.95 3.87
C LEU A 824 -89.14 -28.06 2.93
N PRO A 825 -90.47 -28.16 2.73
CA PRO A 825 -91.06 -29.15 1.83
C PRO A 825 -90.53 -29.00 0.40
N ARG A 826 -90.33 -30.13 -0.30
CA ARG A 826 -89.69 -30.12 -1.64
C ARG A 826 -90.66 -30.08 -2.81
N ASN A 827 -91.90 -30.52 -2.62
CA ASN A 827 -92.93 -30.52 -3.64
C ASN A 827 -94.31 -30.24 -3.03
N VAL A 828 -95.32 -30.01 -3.88
CA VAL A 828 -96.67 -29.63 -3.45
C VAL A 828 -97.37 -30.74 -2.64
N LEU A 829 -96.90 -31.99 -2.74
CA LEU A 829 -97.48 -33.13 -2.03
C LEU A 829 -96.79 -33.43 -0.69
N ASP A 830 -95.73 -32.69 -0.34
CA ASP A 830 -94.92 -32.87 0.88
C ASP A 830 -95.48 -32.02 2.04
N THR A 831 -95.90 -32.68 3.13
CA THR A 831 -96.53 -32.07 4.31
C THR A 831 -95.60 -31.89 5.51
N SER A 832 -94.28 -32.07 5.34
CA SER A 832 -93.31 -32.02 6.44
C SER A 832 -93.04 -30.59 6.97
N TRP A 833 -93.16 -30.36 8.29
CA TRP A 833 -92.82 -29.06 8.93
C TRP A 833 -92.27 -29.27 10.36
N PRO A 834 -91.16 -28.62 10.76
CA PRO A 834 -90.53 -28.85 12.07
C PRO A 834 -91.29 -28.19 13.24
N THR A 835 -91.23 -28.82 14.42
CA THR A 835 -91.91 -28.36 15.65
C THR A 835 -91.23 -27.11 16.25
N PRO A 836 -91.95 -25.99 16.45
CA PRO A 836 -91.34 -24.76 16.97
C PRO A 836 -91.15 -24.75 18.50
N PRO A 837 -90.07 -24.12 19.02
CA PRO A 837 -89.93 -23.78 20.43
C PRO A 837 -91.07 -22.87 20.91
N PRO A 838 -91.44 -22.88 22.22
CA PRO A 838 -92.58 -22.11 22.74
C PRO A 838 -92.56 -20.63 22.38
N ALA A 839 -91.37 -20.00 22.37
CA ALA A 839 -91.20 -18.58 22.06
C ALA A 839 -91.33 -18.24 20.56
N LEU A 840 -91.47 -19.22 19.67
CA LEU A 840 -91.48 -19.04 18.21
C LEU A 840 -92.66 -19.74 17.51
N ARG A 841 -93.67 -20.19 18.28
CA ARG A 841 -94.82 -20.92 17.74
C ARG A 841 -95.57 -20.11 16.69
N GLU A 842 -95.92 -18.87 17.04
CA GLU A 842 -96.64 -17.93 16.17
C GLU A 842 -95.87 -17.63 14.86
N ALA A 843 -94.57 -17.37 14.96
CA ALA A 843 -93.73 -17.09 13.80
C ALA A 843 -93.58 -18.30 12.85
N SER A 844 -93.57 -19.53 13.38
CA SER A 844 -93.46 -20.75 12.57
C SER A 844 -94.71 -21.02 11.74
N GLU A 845 -95.89 -20.72 12.30
CA GLU A 845 -97.18 -20.91 11.61
C GLU A 845 -97.30 -20.00 10.39
N LEU A 846 -96.97 -18.70 10.54
CA LEU A 846 -96.98 -17.74 9.44
C LEU A 846 -96.02 -18.11 8.29
N LEU A 847 -94.82 -18.62 8.64
CA LEU A 847 -93.84 -19.05 7.65
C LEU A 847 -94.30 -20.29 6.86
N ARG A 848 -95.09 -21.17 7.48
CA ARG A 848 -95.63 -22.38 6.83
C ARG A 848 -96.59 -22.03 5.71
N GLU A 849 -97.51 -21.10 5.98
CA GLU A 849 -98.52 -20.69 5.00
C GLU A 849 -97.90 -20.02 3.77
N LEU A 850 -96.90 -19.16 3.98
CA LEU A 850 -96.17 -18.48 2.90
C LEU A 850 -95.41 -19.48 2.00
N CYS A 851 -94.80 -20.52 2.58
CA CYS A 851 -94.04 -21.51 1.85
C CYS A 851 -94.92 -22.31 0.86
N ILE A 852 -96.07 -22.80 1.33
CA ILE A 852 -96.97 -23.64 0.54
C ILE A 852 -97.53 -22.86 -0.68
N LYS A 853 -98.00 -21.62 -0.47
CA LYS A 853 -98.55 -20.79 -1.56
C LYS A 853 -97.56 -20.58 -2.70
N ASN A 854 -96.28 -20.34 -2.38
CA ASN A 854 -95.23 -20.11 -3.38
C ASN A 854 -94.91 -21.38 -4.20
N MET A 855 -94.91 -22.55 -3.58
CA MET A 855 -94.61 -23.81 -4.28
C MET A 855 -95.67 -24.17 -5.34
N VAL A 856 -96.95 -24.03 -5.01
CA VAL A 856 -98.06 -24.29 -5.95
C VAL A 856 -97.94 -23.40 -7.19
N TRP A 857 -97.64 -22.13 -6.97
CA TRP A 857 -97.51 -21.16 -8.07
C TRP A 857 -96.34 -21.48 -9.03
N LYS A 858 -95.21 -21.96 -8.49
CA LYS A 858 -94.05 -22.35 -9.32
C LYS A 858 -94.32 -23.56 -10.22
N TYR A 859 -95.03 -24.58 -9.72
CA TYR A 859 -95.32 -25.79 -10.48
C TYR A 859 -96.19 -25.52 -11.72
N CYS A 860 -97.22 -24.69 -11.60
CA CYS A 860 -98.10 -24.37 -12.72
C CYS A 860 -97.39 -23.60 -13.85
N ARG A 861 -96.37 -22.79 -13.54
CA ARG A 861 -95.61 -22.05 -14.56
C ARG A 861 -94.57 -22.90 -15.30
N SER A 862 -94.21 -24.08 -14.80
CA SER A 862 -93.09 -24.86 -15.35
C SER A 862 -93.46 -25.86 -16.46
N ILE A 863 -94.73 -25.93 -16.90
CA ILE A 863 -95.18 -26.87 -17.94
C ILE A 863 -95.04 -26.23 -19.33
N SER A 864 -94.23 -26.83 -20.21
CA SER A 864 -93.97 -26.34 -21.58
C SER A 864 -95.03 -26.80 -22.60
N PRO A 865 -95.23 -26.06 -23.71
CA PRO A 865 -96.21 -26.41 -24.75
C PRO A 865 -95.88 -27.72 -25.50
N GLU A 866 -94.59 -28.04 -25.70
CA GLU A 866 -94.15 -29.31 -26.33
C GLU A 866 -94.50 -30.52 -25.46
N TRP A 867 -94.28 -30.40 -24.15
CA TRP A 867 -94.64 -31.47 -23.21
C TRP A 867 -96.15 -31.69 -23.14
N LYS A 868 -96.93 -30.61 -23.33
CA LYS A 868 -98.39 -30.70 -23.48
C LYS A 868 -98.79 -31.52 -24.71
N GLN A 869 -98.14 -31.33 -25.87
CA GLN A 869 -98.40 -32.15 -27.08
C GLN A 869 -98.00 -33.62 -26.88
N GLN A 870 -96.86 -33.89 -26.23
CA GLN A 870 -96.45 -35.26 -25.92
C GLN A 870 -97.48 -35.99 -25.05
N LEU A 871 -98.00 -35.31 -24.03
CA LEU A 871 -99.05 -35.84 -23.15
C LEU A 871 -100.36 -36.08 -23.92
N GLN A 872 -100.71 -35.23 -24.89
CA GLN A 872 -101.89 -35.42 -25.74
C GLN A 872 -101.79 -36.66 -26.65
N GLN A 873 -100.66 -36.86 -27.35
CA GLN A 873 -100.49 -38.05 -28.20
C GLN A 873 -100.53 -39.36 -27.39
N LYS A 874 -99.95 -39.34 -26.18
CA LYS A 874 -100.01 -40.48 -25.26
C LYS A 874 -101.41 -40.72 -24.70
N ALA A 875 -102.21 -39.67 -24.50
CA ALA A 875 -103.62 -39.80 -24.15
C ALA A 875 -104.38 -40.55 -25.26
N VAL A 876 -104.21 -40.17 -26.53
CA VAL A 876 -104.86 -40.85 -27.67
C VAL A 876 -104.42 -42.31 -27.79
N ALA A 877 -103.12 -42.60 -27.70
CA ALA A 877 -102.63 -43.99 -27.70
C ALA A 877 -103.22 -44.82 -26.54
N SER A 878 -103.45 -44.17 -25.39
CA SER A 878 -104.13 -44.78 -24.24
C SER A 878 -105.60 -45.05 -24.49
N GLU A 879 -106.29 -44.29 -25.34
CA GLU A 879 -107.68 -44.56 -25.69
C GLU A 879 -107.82 -45.74 -26.67
N ILE A 880 -106.89 -45.86 -27.62
CA ILE A 880 -106.93 -46.90 -28.65
C ILE A 880 -106.51 -48.28 -28.12
N PHE A 881 -105.37 -48.37 -27.41
CA PHE A 881 -104.70 -49.66 -27.17
C PHE A 881 -104.71 -50.13 -25.71
N LYS A 882 -105.01 -49.25 -24.74
CA LYS A 882 -104.98 -49.60 -23.31
C LYS A 882 -105.99 -50.73 -23.02
N GLY A 883 -105.47 -51.86 -22.57
CA GLY A 883 -106.26 -53.06 -22.27
C GLY A 883 -106.78 -53.83 -23.50
N LYS A 884 -106.48 -53.41 -24.73
CA LYS A 884 -106.95 -54.07 -25.97
C LYS A 884 -105.85 -54.76 -26.79
N LYS A 885 -104.58 -54.31 -26.70
CA LYS A 885 -103.42 -54.96 -27.34
C LYS A 885 -102.30 -55.19 -26.33
N ASP A 886 -101.75 -56.40 -26.32
CA ASP A 886 -100.83 -56.84 -25.25
C ASP A 886 -99.50 -56.09 -25.18
N ASN A 887 -98.99 -55.56 -26.31
CA ASN A 887 -97.72 -54.82 -26.33
C ASN A 887 -97.85 -53.31 -26.02
N TYR A 888 -99.04 -52.81 -25.66
CA TYR A 888 -99.24 -51.39 -25.33
C TYR A 888 -98.45 -50.87 -24.10
N PRO A 889 -98.41 -51.57 -22.94
CA PRO A 889 -97.71 -51.07 -21.74
C PRO A 889 -96.23 -50.75 -21.98
N GLN A 890 -95.57 -51.52 -22.86
CA GLN A 890 -94.17 -51.32 -23.23
C GLN A 890 -93.95 -50.02 -24.03
N SER A 891 -95.01 -49.48 -24.63
CA SER A 891 -94.95 -48.21 -25.37
C SER A 891 -95.09 -46.97 -24.47
N VAL A 892 -95.66 -47.09 -23.27
CA VAL A 892 -95.95 -45.94 -22.38
C VAL A 892 -94.70 -45.14 -22.00
N PRO A 893 -93.59 -45.74 -21.53
CA PRO A 893 -92.40 -44.98 -21.16
C PRO A 893 -91.59 -44.48 -22.37
N ARG A 894 -91.89 -44.96 -23.59
CA ARG A 894 -91.14 -44.62 -24.81
C ARG A 894 -91.75 -43.40 -25.48
N LEU A 895 -90.97 -42.37 -25.78
CA LEU A 895 -91.48 -41.20 -26.50
C LEU A 895 -91.82 -41.56 -27.97
N PHE A 896 -92.93 -41.04 -28.48
CA PHE A 896 -93.22 -41.06 -29.92
C PHE A 896 -92.33 -40.04 -30.63
N ILE A 897 -91.59 -40.51 -31.63
CA ILE A 897 -90.62 -39.69 -32.39
C ILE A 897 -91.25 -39.24 -33.70
N SER A 898 -90.85 -38.10 -34.25
CA SER A 898 -91.40 -37.51 -35.48
C SER A 898 -91.40 -38.47 -36.69
N THR A 899 -90.29 -39.15 -37.00
CA THR A 899 -90.16 -40.14 -38.10
C THR A 899 -89.06 -41.16 -37.76
N ARG A 900 -89.16 -42.41 -38.26
CA ARG A 900 -88.22 -43.52 -37.99
C ARG A 900 -87.26 -43.86 -39.15
N LEU A 901 -87.51 -43.37 -40.37
CA LEU A 901 -86.57 -43.45 -41.51
C LEU A 901 -85.95 -42.08 -41.77
N GLY A 902 -84.62 -42.00 -41.84
CA GLY A 902 -83.92 -40.78 -42.20
C GLY A 902 -84.22 -40.36 -43.65
N THR A 903 -84.17 -39.06 -43.95
CA THR A 903 -84.32 -38.54 -45.32
C THR A 903 -83.36 -39.19 -46.32
N ASP A 904 -82.20 -39.62 -45.83
CA ASP A 904 -81.13 -40.22 -46.64
C ASP A 904 -81.40 -41.70 -46.99
N GLU A 905 -82.30 -42.36 -46.26
CA GLU A 905 -82.68 -43.76 -46.47
C GLU A 905 -83.86 -43.92 -47.45
N ILE A 906 -84.52 -42.82 -47.79
CA ILE A 906 -85.60 -42.78 -48.77
C ILE A 906 -84.99 -42.38 -50.11
N SER A 907 -85.07 -43.26 -51.10
CA SER A 907 -84.42 -42.99 -52.38
C SER A 907 -84.94 -41.67 -53.02
N PRO A 908 -84.07 -40.86 -53.64
CA PRO A 908 -84.47 -39.57 -54.21
C PRO A 908 -85.49 -39.72 -55.35
N ARG A 909 -85.51 -40.87 -56.04
CA ARG A 909 -86.53 -41.18 -57.06
C ARG A 909 -87.93 -41.33 -56.46
N VAL A 910 -88.04 -41.79 -55.22
CA VAL A 910 -89.32 -41.92 -54.52
C VAL A 910 -89.80 -40.56 -54.03
N LEU A 911 -88.89 -39.70 -53.55
CA LEU A 911 -89.21 -38.31 -53.23
C LEU A 911 -89.69 -37.54 -54.47
N GLN A 912 -89.05 -37.74 -55.63
CA GLN A 912 -89.53 -37.21 -56.91
C GLN A 912 -90.92 -37.74 -57.28
N ALA A 913 -91.21 -39.03 -57.03
CA ALA A 913 -92.50 -39.64 -57.34
C ALA A 913 -93.63 -39.18 -56.40
N LEU A 914 -93.31 -38.73 -55.18
CA LEU A 914 -94.26 -38.19 -54.21
C LEU A 914 -94.59 -36.70 -54.42
N GLY A 915 -93.82 -36.02 -55.27
CA GLY A 915 -94.00 -34.58 -55.54
C GLY A 915 -93.77 -33.72 -54.30
N SER A 916 -94.60 -32.70 -54.11
CA SER A 916 -94.52 -31.73 -53.00
C SER A 916 -95.19 -32.18 -51.70
N GLU A 917 -95.58 -33.45 -51.56
CA GLU A 917 -96.25 -33.94 -50.35
C GLU A 917 -95.24 -34.21 -49.21
N PRO A 918 -95.35 -33.53 -48.06
CA PRO A 918 -94.41 -33.73 -46.95
C PRO A 918 -94.65 -35.09 -46.28
N ILE A 919 -93.57 -35.78 -45.91
CA ILE A 919 -93.65 -37.05 -45.19
C ILE A 919 -93.91 -36.76 -43.71
N GLN A 920 -95.09 -37.11 -43.22
CA GLN A 920 -95.48 -36.94 -41.81
C GLN A 920 -94.87 -38.02 -40.91
N TYR A 921 -94.70 -39.22 -41.46
CA TYR A 921 -94.07 -40.35 -40.77
C TYR A 921 -93.50 -41.33 -41.79
N ALA A 922 -92.32 -41.87 -41.51
CA ALA A 922 -91.73 -42.93 -42.32
C ALA A 922 -91.19 -44.05 -41.42
N VAL A 923 -91.45 -45.30 -41.78
CA VAL A 923 -91.06 -46.49 -41.01
C VAL A 923 -90.72 -47.66 -41.95
N PRO A 924 -89.66 -48.44 -41.68
CA PRO A 924 -89.41 -49.68 -42.41
C PRO A 924 -90.46 -50.72 -42.06
N VAL A 925 -90.95 -51.46 -43.05
CA VAL A 925 -91.97 -52.50 -42.87
C VAL A 925 -91.65 -53.74 -43.70
N VAL A 926 -92.06 -54.91 -43.24
CA VAL A 926 -91.98 -56.14 -44.05
C VAL A 926 -93.36 -56.41 -44.65
N LYS A 927 -93.43 -56.47 -45.98
CA LYS A 927 -94.66 -56.82 -46.71
C LYS A 927 -94.67 -58.30 -47.05
N TYR A 928 -95.79 -58.97 -46.80
CA TYR A 928 -95.97 -60.36 -47.18
C TYR A 928 -96.66 -60.46 -48.56
N ASP A 929 -96.06 -61.22 -49.47
CA ASP A 929 -96.59 -61.42 -50.83
C ASP A 929 -97.90 -62.24 -50.82
N ARG A 930 -98.80 -61.89 -51.74
CA ARG A 930 -100.12 -62.56 -51.90
C ARG A 930 -100.01 -64.01 -52.38
N LYS A 931 -98.95 -64.35 -53.13
CA LYS A 931 -98.67 -65.72 -53.61
C LYS A 931 -97.57 -66.33 -52.75
N GLY A 932 -97.96 -67.13 -51.77
CA GLY A 932 -97.03 -67.93 -50.96
C GLY A 932 -96.41 -67.23 -49.75
N TYR A 933 -96.85 -66.01 -49.39
CA TYR A 933 -96.48 -65.31 -48.15
C TYR A 933 -94.97 -65.14 -47.93
N LYS A 934 -94.20 -64.92 -49.01
CA LYS A 934 -92.77 -64.61 -48.87
C LYS A 934 -92.60 -63.19 -48.29
N PRO A 935 -91.81 -63.01 -47.22
CA PRO A 935 -91.54 -61.70 -46.66
C PRO A 935 -90.66 -60.89 -47.61
N ARG A 936 -91.01 -59.62 -47.83
CA ARG A 936 -90.20 -58.66 -48.57
C ARG A 936 -90.09 -57.36 -47.82
N SER A 937 -88.86 -56.89 -47.59
CA SER A 937 -88.62 -55.59 -46.97
C SER A 937 -89.15 -54.45 -47.86
N ARG A 938 -89.88 -53.53 -47.26
CA ARG A 938 -90.49 -52.34 -47.88
C ARG A 938 -90.34 -51.15 -46.93
N GLN A 939 -90.58 -49.95 -47.43
CA GLN A 939 -90.73 -48.75 -46.60
C GLN A 939 -92.18 -48.27 -46.67
N LEU A 940 -92.75 -47.88 -45.53
CA LEU A 940 -94.06 -47.27 -45.41
C LEU A 940 -93.91 -45.79 -45.10
N LEU A 941 -94.47 -44.96 -45.97
CA LEU A 941 -94.45 -43.50 -45.86
C LEU A 941 -95.89 -43.01 -45.69
N LEU A 942 -96.13 -42.22 -44.63
CA LEU A 942 -97.37 -41.49 -44.40
C LEU A 942 -97.20 -40.07 -44.91
N THR A 943 -98.03 -39.71 -45.88
CA THR A 943 -98.22 -38.34 -46.34
C THR A 943 -99.56 -37.82 -45.78
N PRO A 944 -99.88 -36.52 -45.88
CA PRO A 944 -101.18 -35.99 -45.48
C PRO A 944 -102.37 -36.66 -46.16
N ASN A 945 -102.18 -37.22 -47.38
CA ASN A 945 -103.27 -37.71 -48.21
C ASN A 945 -103.26 -39.23 -48.43
N ALA A 946 -102.11 -39.91 -48.26
CA ALA A 946 -101.94 -41.30 -48.64
C ALA A 946 -100.88 -42.06 -47.84
N VAL A 947 -101.04 -43.39 -47.78
CA VAL A 947 -100.02 -44.36 -47.39
C VAL A 947 -99.29 -44.87 -48.64
N VAL A 948 -97.97 -44.73 -48.68
CA VAL A 948 -97.15 -45.13 -49.82
C VAL A 948 -96.17 -46.24 -49.42
N ILE A 949 -96.19 -47.34 -50.20
CA ILE A 949 -95.32 -48.51 -50.01
C ILE A 949 -94.27 -48.55 -51.10
N VAL A 950 -93.01 -48.61 -50.67
CA VAL A 950 -91.83 -48.44 -51.51
C VAL A 950 -90.92 -49.67 -51.42
N GLU A 951 -90.35 -50.08 -52.56
CA GLU A 951 -89.24 -51.04 -52.66
C GLU A 951 -88.07 -50.33 -53.34
N ASP A 952 -86.97 -50.16 -52.61
CA ASP A 952 -85.77 -49.43 -53.03
C ASP A 952 -86.10 -48.07 -53.68
N ALA A 953 -85.99 -48.00 -55.01
CA ALA A 953 -86.20 -46.80 -55.81
C ALA A 953 -87.54 -46.71 -56.53
N LYS A 954 -88.50 -47.60 -56.24
CA LYS A 954 -89.79 -47.66 -56.94
C LYS A 954 -90.98 -47.69 -55.98
N VAL A 955 -91.95 -46.81 -56.21
CA VAL A 955 -93.26 -46.87 -55.55
C VAL A 955 -94.01 -48.11 -56.04
N LYS A 956 -94.34 -49.02 -55.13
CA LYS A 956 -95.01 -50.29 -55.45
C LYS A 956 -96.53 -50.20 -55.32
N GLN A 957 -97.00 -49.41 -54.37
CA GLN A 957 -98.42 -49.22 -54.10
C GLN A 957 -98.62 -47.90 -53.36
N ARG A 958 -99.53 -47.05 -53.85
CA ARG A 958 -100.03 -45.85 -53.18
C ARG A 958 -101.48 -46.10 -52.80
N ILE A 959 -101.84 -45.85 -51.55
CA ILE A 959 -103.18 -46.04 -50.99
C ILE A 959 -103.61 -44.70 -50.43
N ASP A 960 -104.46 -43.96 -51.15
CA ASP A 960 -105.03 -42.73 -50.61
C ASP A 960 -105.94 -43.06 -49.43
N TYR A 961 -105.96 -42.21 -48.40
CA TYR A 961 -106.73 -42.47 -47.17
C TYR A 961 -108.23 -42.62 -47.44
N ALA A 962 -108.76 -42.00 -48.51
CA ALA A 962 -110.14 -42.18 -48.95
C ALA A 962 -110.48 -43.63 -49.32
N ASN A 963 -109.50 -44.40 -49.83
CA ASN A 963 -109.67 -45.79 -50.24
C ASN A 963 -109.36 -46.78 -49.11
N LEU A 964 -108.89 -46.31 -47.95
CA LEU A 964 -108.58 -47.13 -46.79
C LEU A 964 -109.87 -47.38 -46.00
N THR A 965 -110.41 -48.60 -46.08
CA THR A 965 -111.68 -48.96 -45.44
C THR A 965 -111.53 -49.33 -43.97
N GLY A 966 -110.34 -49.77 -43.56
CA GLY A 966 -110.04 -50.11 -42.18
C GLY A 966 -108.62 -50.63 -41.97
N ILE A 967 -108.17 -50.63 -40.73
CA ILE A 967 -106.89 -51.19 -40.32
C ILE A 967 -107.15 -52.30 -39.32
N SER A 968 -106.74 -53.52 -39.64
CA SER A 968 -106.93 -54.68 -38.75
C SER A 968 -105.59 -55.07 -38.12
N VAL A 969 -105.61 -55.29 -36.81
CA VAL A 969 -104.46 -55.75 -36.03
C VAL A 969 -104.94 -56.82 -35.06
N SER A 970 -104.10 -57.77 -34.67
CA SER A 970 -104.46 -58.73 -33.62
C SER A 970 -104.27 -58.17 -32.22
N SER A 971 -104.98 -58.76 -31.26
CA SER A 971 -104.84 -58.43 -29.83
C SER A 971 -103.52 -58.91 -29.20
N LEU A 972 -102.79 -59.80 -29.88
CA LEU A 972 -101.53 -60.38 -29.39
C LEU A 972 -100.36 -59.38 -29.51
N SER A 973 -99.20 -59.74 -28.97
CA SER A 973 -97.98 -58.92 -29.01
C SER A 973 -97.28 -58.89 -30.38
N ASP A 974 -97.95 -59.36 -31.43
CA ASP A 974 -97.43 -59.38 -32.78
C ASP A 974 -97.28 -57.97 -33.37
N SER A 975 -96.42 -57.91 -34.38
CA SER A 975 -96.06 -56.70 -35.13
C SER A 975 -96.80 -56.60 -36.47
N LEU A 976 -97.81 -57.45 -36.73
CA LEU A 976 -98.52 -57.53 -38.01
C LEU A 976 -99.78 -56.67 -38.01
N PHE A 977 -100.05 -56.01 -39.13
CA PHE A 977 -101.29 -55.29 -39.36
C PHE A 977 -101.67 -55.36 -40.84
N VAL A 978 -102.96 -55.26 -41.11
CA VAL A 978 -103.53 -55.31 -42.46
C VAL A 978 -104.20 -53.99 -42.76
N LEU A 979 -103.85 -53.41 -43.91
CA LEU A 979 -104.52 -52.26 -44.48
C LEU A 979 -105.54 -52.76 -45.52
N HIS A 980 -106.83 -52.54 -45.25
CA HIS A 980 -107.93 -52.91 -46.14
C HIS A 980 -108.20 -51.78 -47.14
N VAL A 981 -108.27 -52.13 -48.42
CA VAL A 981 -108.40 -51.16 -49.52
C VAL A 981 -109.62 -51.47 -50.39
N GLN A 982 -110.43 -50.45 -50.70
CA GLN A 982 -111.63 -50.57 -51.52
C GLN A 982 -111.30 -50.97 -52.97
N ARG A 983 -112.03 -51.97 -53.54
CA ARG A 983 -111.85 -52.46 -54.92
C ARG A 983 -112.93 -51.89 -55.84
N ALA A 984 -112.54 -51.23 -56.93
CA ALA A 984 -113.48 -50.76 -57.97
C ALA A 984 -113.31 -51.47 -59.34
N ASP A 985 -112.14 -52.06 -59.68
CA ASP A 985 -111.90 -52.67 -61.00
C ASP A 985 -110.87 -53.82 -61.03
N ASN A 986 -111.01 -54.75 -61.99
CA ASN A 986 -110.22 -56.00 -62.17
C ASN A 986 -108.70 -55.83 -62.43
N LYS A 987 -108.16 -54.61 -62.45
CA LYS A 987 -106.71 -54.31 -62.64
C LYS A 987 -106.00 -53.77 -61.38
N GLN A 988 -106.69 -53.51 -60.26
CA GLN A 988 -106.08 -52.88 -59.07
C GLN A 988 -105.52 -53.87 -58.03
N LYS A 989 -104.49 -53.44 -57.28
CA LYS A 989 -103.84 -54.21 -56.20
C LYS A 989 -104.66 -54.06 -54.90
N GLY A 990 -105.27 -55.14 -54.38
CA GLY A 990 -106.04 -55.15 -53.12
C GLY A 990 -105.25 -54.97 -51.81
N ASP A 991 -105.76 -55.57 -50.72
CA ASP A 991 -105.24 -55.45 -49.34
C ASP A 991 -103.72 -55.71 -49.20
N VAL A 992 -103.17 -55.12 -48.14
CA VAL A 992 -101.73 -55.18 -47.83
C VAL A 992 -101.51 -55.66 -46.41
N VAL A 993 -100.79 -56.76 -46.29
CA VAL A 993 -100.31 -57.32 -45.02
C VAL A 993 -98.90 -56.81 -44.75
N LEU A 994 -98.72 -56.10 -43.63
CA LEU A 994 -97.47 -55.44 -43.25
C LEU A 994 -97.07 -55.80 -41.82
N GLN A 995 -95.77 -55.80 -41.57
CA GLN A 995 -95.19 -55.96 -40.24
C GLN A 995 -94.29 -54.76 -39.89
N SER A 996 -94.44 -54.18 -38.70
CA SER A 996 -93.65 -53.04 -38.19
C SER A 996 -93.28 -53.23 -36.72
N ASP A 997 -92.01 -53.03 -36.37
CA ASP A 997 -91.51 -53.08 -34.98
C ASP A 997 -92.07 -51.95 -34.09
N HIS A 998 -92.63 -50.91 -34.71
CA HIS A 998 -93.23 -49.76 -34.05
C HIS A 998 -94.74 -49.70 -34.30
N VAL A 999 -95.42 -50.84 -34.19
CA VAL A 999 -96.85 -50.98 -34.53
C VAL A 999 -97.74 -49.96 -33.80
N ILE A 1000 -97.57 -49.73 -32.49
CA ILE A 1000 -98.41 -48.78 -31.72
C ILE A 1000 -98.19 -47.34 -32.19
N GLU A 1001 -96.95 -46.92 -32.37
CA GLU A 1001 -96.61 -45.57 -32.84
C GLU A 1001 -97.09 -45.38 -34.28
N THR A 1002 -96.81 -46.34 -35.17
CA THR A 1002 -97.19 -46.32 -36.59
C THR A 1002 -98.71 -46.24 -36.73
N LEU A 1003 -99.46 -47.06 -36.00
CA LEU A 1003 -100.92 -47.07 -36.06
C LEU A 1003 -101.53 -45.81 -35.43
N THR A 1004 -101.02 -45.33 -34.30
CA THR A 1004 -101.51 -44.07 -33.69
C THR A 1004 -101.30 -42.90 -34.65
N LYS A 1005 -100.14 -42.84 -35.31
CA LYS A 1005 -99.86 -41.80 -36.31
C LYS A 1005 -100.67 -41.96 -37.58
N THR A 1006 -100.82 -43.18 -38.10
CA THR A 1006 -101.67 -43.45 -39.26
C THR A 1006 -103.12 -43.07 -38.98
N ALA A 1007 -103.63 -43.38 -37.78
CA ALA A 1007 -104.98 -43.01 -37.36
C ALA A 1007 -105.17 -41.50 -37.20
N LEU A 1008 -104.18 -40.79 -36.65
CA LEU A 1008 -104.19 -39.33 -36.54
C LEU A 1008 -104.10 -38.65 -37.92
N SER A 1009 -103.26 -39.18 -38.83
CA SER A 1009 -103.09 -38.65 -40.20
C SER A 1009 -104.30 -38.92 -41.09
N ALA A 1010 -104.96 -40.08 -40.95
CA ALA A 1010 -106.15 -40.44 -41.71
C ALA A 1010 -107.46 -39.94 -41.06
N ASP A 1011 -107.40 -39.36 -39.85
CA ASP A 1011 -108.55 -39.03 -38.99
C ASP A 1011 -109.54 -40.19 -38.80
N ARG A 1012 -108.98 -41.39 -38.61
CA ARG A 1012 -109.73 -42.67 -38.57
C ARG A 1012 -109.40 -43.47 -37.32
N VAL A 1013 -109.34 -42.79 -36.16
CA VAL A 1013 -109.03 -43.40 -34.85
C VAL A 1013 -109.99 -44.55 -34.50
N ASN A 1014 -111.25 -44.44 -34.90
CA ASN A 1014 -112.27 -45.45 -34.64
C ASN A 1014 -112.29 -46.61 -35.65
N SER A 1015 -111.47 -46.58 -36.71
CA SER A 1015 -111.46 -47.60 -37.77
C SER A 1015 -110.35 -48.66 -37.60
N ILE A 1016 -109.67 -48.66 -36.44
CA ILE A 1016 -108.72 -49.70 -36.06
C ILE A 1016 -109.50 -50.86 -35.41
N ASN A 1017 -109.62 -51.97 -36.13
CA ASN A 1017 -110.25 -53.19 -35.65
C ASN A 1017 -109.21 -54.11 -35.04
N ILE A 1018 -109.38 -54.44 -33.75
CA ILE A 1018 -108.51 -55.38 -33.05
C ILE A 1018 -109.20 -56.74 -33.01
N ASN A 1019 -108.75 -57.68 -33.85
CA ASN A 1019 -109.38 -58.98 -34.01
C ASN A 1019 -108.70 -60.05 -33.14
N GLN A 1020 -109.50 -60.99 -32.63
CA GLN A 1020 -109.03 -62.19 -31.95
C GLN A 1020 -109.21 -63.40 -32.88
N GLY A 1021 -108.16 -64.19 -33.06
CA GLY A 1021 -108.22 -65.41 -33.86
C GLY A 1021 -107.71 -65.21 -35.29
N SER A 1022 -108.53 -64.76 -36.23
CA SER A 1022 -108.13 -64.68 -37.65
C SER A 1022 -108.45 -63.33 -38.29
N ILE A 1023 -107.57 -62.87 -39.19
CA ILE A 1023 -107.82 -61.71 -40.06
C ILE A 1023 -107.90 -62.20 -41.50
N THR A 1024 -109.04 -61.97 -42.14
CA THR A 1024 -109.23 -62.24 -43.57
C THR A 1024 -108.82 -61.02 -44.40
N PHE A 1025 -108.15 -61.24 -45.51
CA PHE A 1025 -107.74 -60.18 -46.43
C PHE A 1025 -107.83 -60.64 -47.89
N ALA A 1026 -108.09 -59.71 -48.80
CA ALA A 1026 -108.46 -60.07 -50.17
C ALA A 1026 -107.23 -60.24 -51.11
N GLY A 1027 -106.98 -61.46 -51.61
CA GLY A 1027 -105.73 -61.90 -52.26
C GLY A 1027 -105.74 -62.05 -53.80
N GLY A 1028 -105.96 -60.98 -54.58
CA GLY A 1028 -105.97 -61.04 -56.06
C GLY A 1028 -107.26 -61.63 -56.66
N PRO A 1029 -107.42 -61.64 -58.00
CA PRO A 1029 -108.71 -61.99 -58.62
C PRO A 1029 -109.09 -63.44 -58.34
N GLY A 1030 -110.15 -63.63 -57.54
CA GLY A 1030 -110.80 -64.92 -57.25
C GLY A 1030 -110.26 -65.75 -56.08
N ARG A 1031 -109.36 -65.25 -55.23
CA ARG A 1031 -108.91 -65.97 -54.00
C ARG A 1031 -108.70 -65.02 -52.80
N ASP A 1032 -109.32 -65.34 -51.68
CA ASP A 1032 -109.12 -64.63 -50.40
C ASP A 1032 -108.11 -65.39 -49.52
N GLY A 1033 -107.32 -64.64 -48.75
CA GLY A 1033 -106.30 -65.17 -47.85
C GLY A 1033 -106.67 -64.91 -46.38
N THR A 1034 -106.36 -65.86 -45.52
CA THR A 1034 -106.62 -65.75 -44.07
C THR A 1034 -105.29 -65.79 -43.30
N ILE A 1035 -105.18 -64.95 -42.28
CA ILE A 1035 -104.09 -64.95 -41.31
C ILE A 1035 -104.66 -65.47 -39.99
N ASP A 1036 -104.17 -66.62 -39.54
CA ASP A 1036 -104.59 -67.23 -38.28
C ASP A 1036 -103.56 -66.89 -37.19
N PHE A 1037 -104.03 -66.27 -36.11
CA PHE A 1037 -103.24 -65.88 -34.96
C PHE A 1037 -103.47 -66.85 -33.81
N THR A 1038 -102.39 -67.50 -33.38
CA THR A 1038 -102.39 -68.43 -32.25
C THR A 1038 -101.44 -67.96 -31.17
N PRO A 1039 -101.79 -68.10 -29.88
CA PRO A 1039 -100.86 -67.80 -28.80
C PRO A 1039 -99.76 -68.86 -28.71
N GLY A 1040 -98.50 -68.43 -28.56
CA GLY A 1040 -97.36 -69.33 -28.30
C GLY A 1040 -96.13 -68.59 -27.76
N SER A 1041 -95.04 -69.30 -27.47
CA SER A 1041 -93.88 -68.76 -26.72
C SER A 1041 -93.00 -67.80 -27.53
N GLU A 1042 -92.90 -67.98 -28.84
CA GLU A 1042 -92.06 -67.16 -29.73
C GLU A 1042 -92.85 -66.66 -30.94
N LEU A 1043 -92.44 -65.50 -31.49
CA LEU A 1043 -93.05 -64.94 -32.69
C LEU A 1043 -92.63 -65.77 -33.92
N LEU A 1044 -93.56 -66.54 -34.48
CA LEU A 1044 -93.29 -67.44 -35.61
C LEU A 1044 -94.33 -67.23 -36.70
N ILE A 1045 -93.88 -66.80 -37.89
CA ILE A 1045 -94.74 -66.55 -39.05
C ILE A 1045 -94.44 -67.61 -40.10
N THR A 1046 -95.35 -68.55 -40.32
CA THR A 1046 -95.17 -69.66 -41.26
C THR A 1046 -96.41 -69.88 -42.12
N LYS A 1047 -96.22 -70.45 -43.32
CA LYS A 1047 -97.34 -70.88 -44.15
C LYS A 1047 -97.85 -72.22 -43.64
N ALA A 1048 -99.08 -72.26 -43.15
CA ALA A 1048 -99.70 -73.49 -42.66
C ALA A 1048 -100.07 -74.44 -43.81
N LYS A 1049 -100.22 -75.74 -43.51
CA LYS A 1049 -100.54 -76.79 -44.48
C LYS A 1049 -101.86 -76.56 -45.22
N ASN A 1050 -102.79 -75.82 -44.62
CA ASN A 1050 -104.08 -75.39 -45.19
C ASN A 1050 -103.96 -74.22 -46.19
N GLY A 1051 -102.76 -73.66 -46.39
CA GLY A 1051 -102.51 -72.54 -47.28
C GLY A 1051 -102.67 -71.16 -46.65
N HIS A 1052 -103.07 -71.06 -45.37
CA HIS A 1052 -103.18 -69.81 -44.60
C HIS A 1052 -101.81 -69.35 -44.05
N LEU A 1053 -101.72 -68.09 -43.63
CA LEU A 1053 -100.56 -67.57 -42.89
C LEU A 1053 -100.80 -67.77 -41.38
N ALA A 1054 -100.06 -68.67 -40.75
CA ALA A 1054 -100.14 -68.88 -39.30
C ALA A 1054 -99.11 -68.00 -38.59
N VAL A 1055 -99.59 -67.21 -37.63
CA VAL A 1055 -98.80 -66.32 -36.79
C VAL A 1055 -98.93 -66.78 -35.35
N VAL A 1056 -97.83 -67.30 -34.81
CA VAL A 1056 -97.71 -67.60 -33.39
C VAL A 1056 -97.14 -66.37 -32.69
N ALA A 1057 -97.79 -65.83 -31.67
CA ALA A 1057 -97.30 -64.66 -30.93
C ALA A 1057 -97.55 -64.78 -29.41
N PRO A 1058 -96.64 -64.27 -28.56
CA PRO A 1058 -96.81 -64.36 -27.11
C PRO A 1058 -97.91 -63.42 -26.58
N ARG A 1059 -98.56 -63.84 -25.49
CA ARG A 1059 -99.38 -62.95 -24.66
C ARG A 1059 -98.51 -62.34 -23.58
N LEU A 1060 -98.27 -61.03 -23.65
CA LEU A 1060 -97.42 -60.32 -22.67
C LEU A 1060 -98.14 -60.05 -21.34
N ASN A 1061 -99.44 -60.35 -21.24
CA ASN A 1061 -100.28 -60.08 -20.07
C ASN A 1061 -100.85 -61.35 -19.39
N SER A 1062 -100.22 -62.53 -19.52
CA SER A 1062 -100.56 -63.67 -18.67
C SER A 1062 -99.54 -63.86 -17.55
N ARG A 1063 -99.54 -62.91 -16.59
CA ARG A 1063 -99.19 -63.13 -15.18
C ARG A 1063 -99.68 -61.98 -14.33
#